data_AF-A0A0N1NHC4-F1
#
_entry.id   AF-A0A0N1NHC4-F1
#
_cell.length_a   1.000
_cell.length_b   1.000
_cell.length_c   1.000
_cell.angle_alpha   90.00
_cell.angle_beta   90.00
_cell.angle_gamma   90.00
#
_symmetry.space_group_name_H-M   'P 1'
#
loop_
_entity.id
_entity.type
_entity.pdbx_description
1 polymer ?
#
loop_
_entity_poly.entity_id
_entity_poly.type
_entity_poly.pdbx_seq_one_letter_code
_entity_poly.pdbx_strand_id
1 'polypeptide(L)'
;MVTLKVTPPRRPVRHAVLAAALMAAPLALTAAPAQAVSGTAASDATYAYTARLDIGDGTRACTGTLVDTDWLLTAASCFADDPATSLTVPAGKPKLTTTATIGRTDLTTTTGVTRTVVELVPRTDRDLVLARLNRPVTTITPIALATTAATAGESLTSTGYGRTADEWAPLKLHTGTFAVDSADTTTATVTGQNGAAICAGDAGGPEIRTTNGVSTLVGINSQSWQGGCFGQETTETRTGGIATRVDDLGSWVASKVGATRVADFNCDGIEDTAISDPGATVGGDAGAGVVRIVYGGGKGTAELNQDSDYVPGGAEANDGFGETLATVDYNEDGCTDLVVGTPHEDIGTAADAGWVSVLYGAPDGIGTGTAASTYQEGLDTGSMLASSPEAGDLMGASVAAGTTAAGEPWLLIGAPGEGLAGVAKSGEVFYVRGSTNVSLYQGKPGVPGTSEEGDGFGTTVAGDANHIAIGSPNEAIGTATASGGVAIFSHTINSDGIPTPLAGIDESLDTVTGAQEAGDEFGASLSMTAYRPTGAATATDSILAIGVPGESLTVDGVDRANAGRVVTLHITAAGTWSQLGDISEEGTGVQGAGETGDRFGEQVSVVNTAPRDVSTAATLHLAVGVPGEAIGTVANAGAVQTFSLLGAPGDSDFWIQAGNASGLPGTPGTNQYVGRSITATGTNLYIGMPYGPTTYGAAYVLPWSNATGGTVSSVTTYQPGTGGLPAAGSHFGYAVK
;
A
#
# COMPACT_ATOMS: atom_id res chain seq x y z
N MET A 1 46.92 -45.45 -5.62
CA MET A 1 48.31 -45.64 -5.16
C MET A 1 48.26 -45.80 -3.64
N VAL A 2 48.83 -46.88 -3.12
CA VAL A 2 49.04 -47.25 -1.70
C VAL A 2 47.81 -47.64 -0.86
N THR A 3 47.61 -48.96 -0.84
CA THR A 3 46.94 -49.81 0.16
C THR A 3 47.76 -49.89 1.46
N LEU A 4 47.12 -50.06 2.62
CA LEU A 4 47.66 -50.96 3.68
C LEU A 4 46.58 -51.37 4.70
N LYS A 5 46.28 -52.67 4.70
CA LYS A 5 45.56 -53.46 5.70
C LYS A 5 46.42 -53.65 6.95
N VAL A 6 45.80 -53.67 8.14
CA VAL A 6 46.23 -54.54 9.26
C VAL A 6 45.02 -55.06 10.06
N THR A 7 44.93 -56.38 10.17
CA THR A 7 44.30 -57.21 11.24
C THR A 7 45.44 -58.14 11.73
N PRO A 8 45.43 -58.88 12.88
CA PRO A 8 44.33 -59.52 13.66
C PRO A 8 44.64 -59.47 15.20
N PRO A 9 44.24 -60.37 16.16
CA PRO A 9 43.47 -61.62 16.08
C PRO A 9 42.37 -61.89 17.13
N ARG A 10 41.54 -62.90 16.81
CA ARG A 10 40.56 -63.60 17.65
C ARG A 10 41.22 -64.66 18.52
N ARG A 11 40.67 -64.97 19.72
CA ARG A 11 40.57 -66.34 20.34
C ARG A 11 39.78 -66.31 21.68
N PRO A 12 39.33 -67.46 22.27
CA PRO A 12 37.89 -67.80 22.27
C PRO A 12 37.33 -68.51 23.55
N VAL A 13 36.02 -68.87 23.51
CA VAL A 13 35.27 -69.98 24.19
C VAL A 13 35.24 -70.08 25.75
N ARG A 14 34.03 -70.21 26.34
CA ARG A 14 33.49 -71.40 27.09
C ARG A 14 32.27 -71.06 27.98
N HIS A 15 31.08 -71.56 27.64
CA HIS A 15 30.36 -72.75 28.18
C HIS A 15 29.59 -72.46 29.48
N ALA A 16 28.24 -72.43 29.41
CA ALA A 16 27.29 -73.44 29.94
C ALA A 16 26.96 -73.18 31.44
N VAL A 17 25.71 -73.15 31.94
CA VAL A 17 24.70 -74.22 32.12
C VAL A 17 23.45 -73.54 32.72
N LEU A 18 22.25 -73.68 32.12
CA LEU A 18 21.05 -74.42 32.58
C LEU A 18 20.45 -74.05 33.97
N ALA A 19 19.21 -73.54 33.98
CA ALA A 19 17.99 -74.19 34.56
C ALA A 19 16.98 -73.24 35.27
N ALA A 20 15.76 -73.25 34.71
CA ALA A 20 14.42 -73.30 35.33
C ALA A 20 13.87 -72.20 36.27
N ALA A 21 12.85 -71.52 35.72
CA ALA A 21 11.50 -71.28 36.25
C ALA A 21 11.27 -70.35 37.45
N LEU A 22 10.57 -69.23 37.20
CA LEU A 22 9.37 -68.85 37.97
C LEU A 22 8.60 -67.74 37.21
N MET A 23 7.30 -67.97 37.01
CA MET A 23 6.37 -66.97 36.50
C MET A 23 6.16 -65.87 37.55
N ALA A 24 6.42 -64.64 37.14
CA ALA A 24 5.79 -63.45 37.71
C ALA A 24 5.58 -62.50 36.54
N ALA A 25 4.32 -62.19 36.20
CA ALA A 25 3.99 -61.11 35.31
C ALA A 25 4.17 -59.80 36.08
N PRO A 26 5.05 -58.88 35.66
CA PRO A 26 4.84 -57.48 35.92
C PRO A 26 3.94 -56.95 34.80
N LEU A 27 2.85 -56.28 35.16
CA LEU A 27 2.27 -55.28 34.28
C LEU A 27 3.42 -54.35 33.87
N ALA A 28 3.90 -54.48 32.65
CA ALA A 28 4.63 -53.39 32.02
C ALA A 28 3.59 -52.30 31.78
N LEU A 29 3.40 -51.41 32.77
CA LEU A 29 3.05 -50.04 32.44
C LEU A 29 4.22 -49.53 31.62
N THR A 30 4.12 -49.66 30.30
CA THR A 30 4.84 -48.79 29.38
C THR A 30 4.29 -47.40 29.68
N ALA A 31 4.93 -46.66 30.59
CA ALA A 31 4.76 -45.24 30.65
C ALA A 31 5.17 -44.72 29.26
N ALA A 32 4.19 -44.30 28.47
CA ALA A 32 4.47 -43.50 27.30
C ALA A 32 5.26 -42.27 27.79
N PRO A 33 6.35 -41.89 27.10
CA PRO A 33 7.07 -40.67 27.46
C PRO A 33 6.10 -39.49 27.39
N ALA A 34 6.16 -38.61 28.39
CA ALA A 34 5.39 -37.39 28.43
C ALA A 34 5.79 -36.51 27.24
N GLN A 35 4.81 -36.11 26.42
CA GLN A 35 5.02 -35.36 25.19
C GLN A 35 4.53 -33.92 25.36
N ALA A 36 5.43 -32.94 25.50
CA ALA A 36 5.22 -31.48 25.55
C ALA A 36 4.39 -30.92 24.37
N VAL A 37 4.38 -29.61 24.09
CA VAL A 37 4.04 -29.07 22.73
C VAL A 37 5.15 -29.48 21.74
N SER A 38 6.01 -30.39 22.16
CA SER A 38 6.35 -31.63 21.45
C SER A 38 5.21 -32.67 21.30
N GLY A 39 3.99 -32.28 20.91
CA GLY A 39 3.01 -33.30 20.57
C GLY A 39 3.34 -33.88 19.20
N THR A 40 2.36 -34.42 18.49
CA THR A 40 2.64 -34.93 17.15
C THR A 40 2.94 -33.77 16.20
N ALA A 41 4.00 -33.90 15.40
CA ALA A 41 4.23 -33.01 14.28
C ALA A 41 2.98 -32.96 13.39
N ALA A 42 2.54 -31.76 13.02
CA ALA A 42 1.41 -31.58 12.13
C ALA A 42 1.73 -32.19 10.76
N SER A 43 0.82 -33.04 10.26
CA SER A 43 1.03 -33.80 9.03
C SER A 43 0.38 -33.18 7.79
N ASP A 44 -0.45 -32.15 7.96
CA ASP A 44 -1.23 -31.51 6.90
C ASP A 44 -1.36 -29.99 7.12
N ALA A 45 -2.11 -29.32 6.23
CA ALA A 45 -2.27 -27.86 6.23
C ALA A 45 -3.36 -27.34 7.20
N THR A 46 -3.90 -28.16 8.12
CA THR A 46 -5.02 -27.76 9.02
C THR A 46 -4.72 -26.49 9.83
N TYR A 47 -3.45 -26.25 10.16
CA TYR A 47 -2.99 -25.13 10.99
C TYR A 47 -2.13 -24.13 10.22
N ALA A 48 -2.35 -24.01 8.90
CA ALA A 48 -1.54 -23.19 8.01
C ALA A 48 -1.47 -21.70 8.40
N TYR A 49 -2.43 -21.18 9.16
CA TYR A 49 -2.40 -19.83 9.75
C TYR A 49 -1.33 -19.66 10.85
N THR A 50 -0.68 -20.73 11.32
CA THR A 50 0.39 -20.65 12.32
C THR A 50 1.71 -20.27 11.63
N ALA A 51 2.28 -19.15 12.05
CA ALA A 51 3.52 -18.60 11.53
C ALA A 51 4.72 -18.92 12.42
N ARG A 52 5.87 -19.19 11.82
CA ARG A 52 7.18 -19.13 12.48
C ARG A 52 7.70 -17.69 12.38
N LEU A 53 8.02 -17.07 13.51
CA LEU A 53 8.69 -15.77 13.57
C LEU A 53 10.17 -15.97 13.88
N ASP A 54 11.01 -15.41 13.03
CA ASP A 54 12.45 -15.27 13.25
C ASP A 54 12.77 -13.79 13.42
N ILE A 55 13.20 -13.39 14.61
CA ILE A 55 13.37 -12.00 15.05
C ILE A 55 14.87 -11.72 15.23
N GLY A 56 15.36 -10.71 14.51
CA GLY A 56 16.76 -10.28 14.53
C GLY A 56 17.70 -11.35 13.98
N ASP A 57 17.35 -11.94 12.84
CA ASP A 57 18.17 -12.92 12.09
C ASP A 57 18.71 -14.07 12.98
N GLY A 58 17.79 -14.75 13.67
CA GLY A 58 18.09 -15.87 14.56
C GLY A 58 18.31 -15.48 16.02
N THR A 59 18.21 -14.19 16.38
CA THR A 59 18.35 -13.73 17.77
C THR A 59 17.25 -14.30 18.67
N ARG A 60 16.01 -14.35 18.17
CA ARG A 60 14.87 -14.92 18.89
C ARG A 60 13.91 -15.60 17.93
N ALA A 61 13.33 -16.71 18.37
CA ALA A 61 12.28 -17.40 17.67
C ALA A 61 10.97 -17.31 18.46
N CYS A 62 9.88 -17.04 17.74
CA CYS A 62 8.53 -17.05 18.28
C CYS A 62 7.57 -17.74 17.29
N THR A 63 6.32 -17.89 17.72
CA THR A 63 5.21 -18.30 16.87
C THR A 63 4.28 -17.09 16.66
N GLY A 64 3.50 -17.08 15.58
CA GLY A 64 2.46 -16.08 15.34
C GLY A 64 1.23 -16.72 14.71
N THR A 65 0.15 -15.95 14.59
CA THR A 65 -1.13 -16.44 14.08
C THR A 65 -1.72 -15.47 13.07
N LEU A 66 -1.93 -15.91 11.83
CA LEU A 66 -2.56 -15.11 10.77
C LEU A 66 -4.04 -14.89 11.06
N VAL A 67 -4.42 -13.63 11.31
CA VAL A 67 -5.80 -13.22 11.64
C VAL A 67 -6.43 -12.31 10.60
N ASP A 68 -5.62 -11.75 9.71
CA ASP A 68 -6.00 -11.02 8.50
C ASP A 68 -4.93 -11.26 7.43
N THR A 69 -5.21 -11.00 6.15
CA THR A 69 -4.25 -11.22 5.07
C THR A 69 -2.95 -10.45 5.27
N ASP A 70 -3.00 -9.29 5.92
CA ASP A 70 -1.81 -8.48 6.19
C ASP A 70 -1.30 -8.59 7.63
N TRP A 71 -1.97 -9.32 8.53
CA TRP A 71 -1.68 -9.23 9.96
C TRP A 71 -1.58 -10.56 10.69
N LEU A 72 -0.53 -10.65 11.50
CA LEU A 72 -0.38 -11.69 12.52
C LEU A 72 -0.75 -11.13 13.90
N LEU A 73 -1.36 -11.96 14.75
CA LEU A 73 -1.32 -11.80 16.20
C LEU A 73 -0.19 -12.64 16.78
N THR A 74 0.54 -12.07 17.74
CA THR A 74 1.59 -12.76 18.49
C THR A 74 1.78 -12.09 19.86
N ALA A 75 2.65 -12.62 20.71
CA ALA A 75 2.94 -12.09 22.03
C ALA A 75 3.85 -10.85 21.91
N ALA A 76 3.55 -9.78 22.67
CA ALA A 76 4.40 -8.58 22.71
C ALA A 76 5.79 -8.90 23.29
N SER A 77 5.88 -9.87 24.21
CA SER A 77 7.12 -10.44 24.75
C SER A 77 8.09 -10.93 23.69
N CYS A 78 7.63 -11.28 22.48
CA CYS A 78 8.49 -11.63 21.36
C CYS A 78 9.35 -10.46 20.89
N PHE A 79 8.84 -9.23 20.94
CA PHE A 79 9.52 -8.02 20.48
C PHE A 79 10.08 -7.14 21.61
N ALA A 80 9.76 -7.45 22.86
CA ALA A 80 10.33 -6.76 24.01
C ALA A 80 11.83 -7.02 24.13
N ASP A 81 12.62 -5.98 24.48
CA ASP A 81 14.07 -6.10 24.67
C ASP A 81 14.42 -7.18 25.71
N ASP A 82 13.76 -7.11 26.88
CA ASP A 82 13.83 -8.13 27.92
C ASP A 82 12.42 -8.42 28.49
N PRO A 83 11.74 -9.47 28.00
CA PRO A 83 10.39 -9.81 28.44
C PRO A 83 10.31 -10.24 29.92
N ALA A 84 11.44 -10.56 30.57
CA ALA A 84 11.45 -10.83 32.01
C ALA A 84 11.35 -9.54 32.85
N THR A 85 11.73 -8.40 32.26
CA THR A 85 11.72 -7.08 32.92
C THR A 85 10.53 -6.23 32.49
N SER A 86 10.20 -6.20 31.20
CA SER A 86 9.09 -5.41 30.67
C SER A 86 8.52 -6.03 29.39
N LEU A 87 7.20 -5.92 29.21
CA LEU A 87 6.49 -6.32 27.98
C LEU A 87 6.19 -5.13 27.07
N THR A 88 6.65 -3.93 27.42
CA THR A 88 6.42 -2.74 26.61
C THR A 88 7.20 -2.83 25.30
N VAL A 89 6.47 -2.67 24.20
CA VAL A 89 7.01 -2.60 22.84
C VAL A 89 6.54 -1.27 22.24
N PRO A 90 7.40 -0.50 21.55
CA PRO A 90 6.97 0.67 20.80
C PRO A 90 6.03 0.28 19.66
N ALA A 91 5.04 1.14 19.36
CA ALA A 91 4.28 1.02 18.12
C ALA A 91 5.13 1.48 16.93
N GLY A 92 4.79 1.03 15.72
CA GLY A 92 5.52 1.35 14.49
C GLY A 92 6.49 0.24 14.07
N LYS A 93 7.52 0.59 13.30
CA LYS A 93 8.47 -0.37 12.72
C LYS A 93 9.17 -1.23 13.80
N PRO A 94 9.26 -2.57 13.65
CA PRO A 94 10.02 -3.40 14.58
C PRO A 94 11.49 -2.98 14.66
N LYS A 95 12.04 -2.95 15.88
CA LYS A 95 13.46 -2.65 16.13
C LYS A 95 14.41 -3.65 15.46
N LEU A 96 14.00 -4.91 15.39
CA LEU A 96 14.76 -5.98 14.76
C LEU A 96 14.00 -6.50 13.55
N THR A 97 14.70 -6.67 12.43
CA THR A 97 14.18 -7.32 11.24
C THR A 97 13.54 -8.64 11.64
N THR A 98 12.30 -8.86 11.21
CA THR A 98 11.53 -10.03 11.61
C THR A 98 10.93 -10.71 10.40
N THR A 99 11.31 -11.97 10.20
CA THR A 99 10.79 -12.82 9.13
C THR A 99 9.68 -13.70 9.65
N ALA A 100 8.51 -13.65 9.03
CA ALA A 100 7.40 -14.54 9.26
C ALA A 100 7.30 -15.59 8.14
N THR A 101 7.33 -16.87 8.50
CA THR A 101 7.04 -17.98 7.57
C THR A 101 5.66 -18.55 7.88
N ILE A 102 4.73 -18.43 6.94
CA ILE A 102 3.29 -18.75 7.11
C ILE A 102 2.89 -19.87 6.15
N GLY A 103 1.99 -20.76 6.57
CA GLY A 103 1.45 -21.81 5.70
C GLY A 103 2.36 -23.03 5.52
N ARG A 104 3.35 -23.21 6.40
CA ARG A 104 4.42 -24.21 6.21
C ARG A 104 4.61 -25.10 7.44
N THR A 105 4.04 -26.32 7.41
CA THR A 105 4.22 -27.28 8.51
C THR A 105 5.60 -27.93 8.60
N ASP A 106 6.37 -27.92 7.50
CA ASP A 106 7.77 -28.35 7.46
C ASP A 106 8.63 -27.26 6.82
N LEU A 107 9.45 -26.60 7.64
CA LEU A 107 10.29 -25.46 7.28
C LEU A 107 11.34 -25.78 6.22
N THR A 108 11.62 -27.07 5.95
CA THR A 108 12.52 -27.49 4.86
C THR A 108 11.88 -27.41 3.47
N THR A 109 10.55 -27.24 3.41
CA THR A 109 9.81 -27.12 2.15
C THR A 109 9.65 -25.65 1.74
N THR A 110 9.16 -25.43 0.52
CA THR A 110 8.85 -24.09 -0.02
C THR A 110 7.35 -23.78 0.01
N THR A 111 6.53 -24.62 0.64
CA THR A 111 5.08 -24.40 0.78
C THR A 111 4.82 -23.14 1.61
N GLY A 112 3.69 -22.47 1.35
CA GLY A 112 3.32 -21.25 2.04
C GLY A 112 4.10 -20.04 1.54
N VAL A 113 4.32 -19.06 2.43
CA VAL A 113 4.99 -17.80 2.08
C VAL A 113 5.92 -17.33 3.20
N THR A 114 6.88 -16.50 2.82
CA THR A 114 7.72 -15.74 3.74
C THR A 114 7.43 -14.25 3.57
N ARG A 115 7.33 -13.53 4.68
CA ARG A 115 7.03 -12.10 4.75
C ARG A 115 7.90 -11.43 5.82
N THR A 116 8.12 -10.14 5.67
CA THR A 116 8.75 -9.33 6.71
C THR A 116 7.66 -8.68 7.55
N VAL A 117 7.83 -8.64 8.88
CA VAL A 117 7.00 -7.81 9.75
C VAL A 117 7.53 -6.39 9.70
N VAL A 118 6.65 -5.44 9.40
CA VAL A 118 7.02 -4.05 9.12
C VAL A 118 6.35 -3.03 10.03
N GLU A 119 5.33 -3.45 10.79
CA GLU A 119 4.67 -2.59 11.77
C GLU A 119 4.18 -3.42 12.96
N LEU A 120 4.30 -2.85 14.16
CA LEU A 120 3.79 -3.38 15.42
C LEU A 120 2.72 -2.45 16.00
N VAL A 121 1.58 -3.03 16.36
CA VAL A 121 0.50 -2.35 17.08
C VAL A 121 0.27 -3.09 18.41
N PRO A 122 1.00 -2.72 19.48
CA PRO A 122 0.95 -3.41 20.75
C PRO A 122 -0.31 -3.07 21.56
N ARG A 123 -0.80 -4.04 22.33
CA ARG A 123 -1.76 -3.79 23.42
C ARG A 123 -1.02 -3.31 24.66
N THR A 124 -1.69 -2.48 25.45
CA THR A 124 -1.14 -1.98 26.72
C THR A 124 -1.66 -2.74 27.94
N ASP A 125 -2.74 -3.51 27.78
CA ASP A 125 -3.43 -4.25 28.86
C ASP A 125 -3.07 -5.74 28.93
N ARG A 126 -2.40 -6.29 27.91
CA ARG A 126 -2.06 -7.72 27.83
C ARG A 126 -0.87 -7.97 26.91
N ASP A 127 -0.19 -9.10 27.09
CA ASP A 127 0.93 -9.55 26.27
C ASP A 127 0.47 -9.94 24.86
N LEU A 128 0.28 -8.93 24.00
CA LEU A 128 -0.26 -9.09 22.66
C LEU A 128 0.16 -7.94 21.76
N VAL A 129 0.49 -8.27 20.51
CA VAL A 129 0.80 -7.31 19.46
C VAL A 129 0.22 -7.80 18.14
N LEU A 130 -0.36 -6.86 17.39
CA LEU A 130 -0.63 -7.04 15.96
C LEU A 130 0.64 -6.71 15.19
N ALA A 131 1.05 -7.60 14.29
CA ALA A 131 2.25 -7.48 13.48
C ALA A 131 1.87 -7.45 11.99
N ARG A 132 2.03 -6.30 11.32
CA ARG A 132 1.72 -6.14 9.89
C ARG A 132 2.83 -6.74 9.04
N LEU A 133 2.43 -7.39 7.96
CA LEU A 133 3.29 -7.97 6.95
C LEU A 133 3.54 -6.96 5.82
N ASN A 134 4.72 -7.02 5.19
CA ASN A 134 5.07 -6.16 4.05
C ASN A 134 4.15 -6.39 2.84
N ARG A 135 3.66 -7.62 2.66
CA ARG A 135 2.69 -8.00 1.61
C ARG A 135 1.59 -8.92 2.14
N PRO A 136 0.37 -8.89 1.56
CA PRO A 136 -0.70 -9.78 1.94
C PRO A 136 -0.34 -11.26 1.70
N VAL A 137 -0.96 -12.10 2.53
CA VAL A 137 -0.99 -13.56 2.41
C VAL A 137 -2.35 -13.96 1.84
N THR A 138 -2.41 -14.14 0.53
CA THR A 138 -3.67 -14.46 -0.19
C THR A 138 -3.94 -15.95 -0.34
N THR A 139 -2.93 -16.80 -0.08
CA THR A 139 -3.02 -18.26 -0.28
C THR A 139 -3.41 -19.04 0.96
N ILE A 140 -3.43 -18.40 2.13
CA ILE A 140 -3.71 -19.02 3.43
C ILE A 140 -4.89 -18.30 4.06
N THR A 141 -5.94 -19.05 4.43
CA THR A 141 -7.11 -18.49 5.12
C THR A 141 -6.73 -18.09 6.55
N PRO A 142 -6.91 -16.81 6.95
CA PRO A 142 -6.71 -16.39 8.34
C PRO A 142 -7.71 -17.06 9.28
N ILE A 143 -7.32 -17.28 10.54
CA ILE A 143 -8.23 -17.82 11.56
C ILE A 143 -9.08 -16.69 12.16
N ALA A 144 -10.39 -16.95 12.28
CA ALA A 144 -11.29 -16.01 12.93
C ALA A 144 -11.09 -16.00 14.46
N LEU A 145 -11.17 -14.82 15.07
CA LEU A 145 -11.20 -14.68 16.52
C LEU A 145 -12.47 -15.34 17.09
N ALA A 146 -12.32 -16.04 18.21
CA ALA A 146 -13.47 -16.45 19.00
C ALA A 146 -14.23 -15.23 19.51
N THR A 147 -15.54 -15.36 19.72
CA THR A 147 -16.38 -14.30 20.31
C THR A 147 -16.81 -14.64 21.73
N THR A 148 -16.35 -15.77 22.25
CA THR A 148 -16.66 -16.27 23.58
C THR A 148 -15.38 -16.67 24.32
N ALA A 149 -15.32 -16.30 25.59
CA ALA A 149 -14.22 -16.62 26.48
C ALA A 149 -13.89 -18.12 26.52
N ALA A 150 -12.64 -18.43 26.84
CA ALA A 150 -12.24 -19.78 27.26
C ALA A 150 -13.02 -20.17 28.53
N THR A 151 -13.52 -21.41 28.59
CA THR A 151 -14.26 -21.90 29.76
C THR A 151 -13.45 -22.96 30.51
N ALA A 152 -13.44 -22.93 31.84
CA ALA A 152 -12.75 -23.97 32.63
C ALA A 152 -13.24 -25.39 32.25
N GLY A 153 -12.30 -26.30 32.05
CA GLY A 153 -12.52 -27.67 31.57
C GLY A 153 -12.64 -27.81 30.05
N GLU A 154 -12.64 -26.70 29.30
CA GLU A 154 -12.55 -26.72 27.84
C GLU A 154 -11.21 -27.30 27.38
N SER A 155 -11.22 -28.04 26.28
CA SER A 155 -10.01 -28.59 25.67
C SER A 155 -9.67 -27.79 24.40
N LEU A 156 -8.53 -27.11 24.43
CA LEU A 156 -8.00 -26.32 23.32
C LEU A 156 -6.84 -27.06 22.63
N THR A 157 -6.60 -26.73 21.37
CA THR A 157 -5.42 -27.19 20.62
C THR A 157 -4.45 -26.03 20.46
N SER A 158 -3.24 -26.19 20.96
CA SER A 158 -2.14 -25.24 20.79
C SER A 158 -1.25 -25.69 19.63
N THR A 159 -0.75 -24.75 18.82
CA THR A 159 0.24 -25.04 17.78
C THR A 159 1.45 -24.10 17.87
N GLY A 160 2.62 -24.59 17.48
CA GLY A 160 3.82 -23.76 17.50
C GLY A 160 5.08 -24.42 16.96
N TYR A 161 6.12 -23.58 16.83
CA TYR A 161 7.47 -23.97 16.40
C TYR A 161 8.49 -23.84 17.53
N GLY A 162 8.04 -23.73 18.78
CA GLY A 162 8.89 -23.74 19.96
C GLY A 162 9.59 -25.07 20.15
N ARG A 163 10.49 -25.12 21.13
CA ARG A 163 11.25 -26.34 21.45
C ARG A 163 10.34 -27.53 21.65
N THR A 164 10.83 -28.72 21.31
CA THR A 164 10.16 -29.97 21.71
C THR A 164 10.82 -30.52 22.99
N ALA A 165 10.48 -31.74 23.41
CA ALA A 165 11.19 -32.43 24.48
C ALA A 165 12.64 -32.78 24.08
N ASP A 166 12.85 -33.03 22.78
CA ASP A 166 14.08 -33.62 22.24
C ASP A 166 14.83 -32.70 21.27
N GLU A 167 14.25 -31.56 20.88
CA GLU A 167 14.79 -30.67 19.85
C GLU A 167 14.78 -29.20 20.27
N TRP A 168 15.93 -28.52 20.11
CA TRP A 168 16.10 -27.10 20.43
C TRP A 168 15.42 -26.14 19.44
N ALA A 169 15.32 -26.53 18.17
CA ALA A 169 14.76 -25.69 17.12
C ALA A 169 14.09 -26.57 16.05
N PRO A 170 12.86 -27.06 16.32
CA PRO A 170 12.19 -27.94 15.38
C PRO A 170 11.91 -27.27 14.05
N LEU A 171 12.15 -28.02 12.98
CA LEU A 171 11.79 -27.63 11.61
C LEU A 171 10.34 -27.93 11.28
N LYS A 172 9.59 -28.56 12.19
CA LYS A 172 8.18 -28.91 11.98
C LYS A 172 7.27 -28.18 12.95
N LEU A 173 6.08 -27.84 12.48
CA LEU A 173 5.00 -27.37 13.33
C LEU A 173 4.52 -28.52 14.22
N HIS A 174 4.37 -28.26 15.51
CA HIS A 174 3.85 -29.23 16.47
C HIS A 174 2.51 -28.77 17.03
N THR A 175 1.72 -29.74 17.50
CA THR A 175 0.42 -29.50 18.12
C THR A 175 0.37 -30.11 19.52
N GLY A 176 -0.42 -29.55 20.42
CA GLY A 176 -0.65 -30.10 21.75
C GLY A 176 -2.06 -29.79 22.24
N THR A 177 -2.60 -30.63 23.13
CA THR A 177 -3.94 -30.41 23.70
C THR A 177 -3.82 -29.85 25.12
N PHE A 178 -4.62 -28.83 25.43
CA PHE A 178 -4.58 -28.10 26.69
C PHE A 178 -5.96 -28.03 27.32
N ALA A 179 -6.05 -28.36 28.62
CA ALA A 179 -7.23 -28.06 29.41
C ALA A 179 -7.17 -26.61 29.88
N VAL A 180 -8.26 -25.86 29.75
CA VAL A 180 -8.41 -24.56 30.39
C VAL A 180 -8.68 -24.77 31.87
N ASP A 181 -7.82 -24.24 32.73
CA ASP A 181 -7.97 -24.36 34.19
C ASP A 181 -8.91 -23.28 34.72
N SER A 182 -8.67 -22.03 34.32
CA SER A 182 -9.48 -20.87 34.66
C SER A 182 -9.24 -19.73 33.66
N ALA A 183 -10.17 -18.76 33.61
CA ALA A 183 -10.05 -17.58 32.77
C ALA A 183 -10.38 -16.31 33.56
N ASP A 184 -9.49 -15.33 33.46
CA ASP A 184 -9.67 -13.95 33.92
C ASP A 184 -10.01 -13.05 32.72
N THR A 185 -10.13 -11.74 32.91
CA THR A 185 -10.56 -10.80 31.85
C THR A 185 -9.67 -10.83 30.60
N THR A 186 -8.35 -10.85 30.77
CA THR A 186 -7.39 -10.76 29.65
C THR A 186 -6.61 -12.04 29.40
N THR A 187 -6.68 -13.03 30.30
CA THR A 187 -5.86 -14.25 30.26
C THR A 187 -6.67 -15.49 30.60
N ALA A 188 -6.21 -16.64 30.10
CA ALA A 188 -6.64 -17.96 30.54
C ALA A 188 -5.41 -18.76 31.00
N THR A 189 -5.58 -19.51 32.08
CA THR A 189 -4.59 -20.51 32.51
C THR A 189 -4.93 -21.83 31.85
N VAL A 190 -3.91 -22.49 31.34
CA VAL A 190 -4.04 -23.76 30.63
C VAL A 190 -3.04 -24.77 31.16
N THR A 191 -3.42 -26.05 31.18
CA THR A 191 -2.53 -27.15 31.53
C THR A 191 -2.50 -28.17 30.41
N GLY A 192 -1.31 -28.52 29.95
CA GLY A 192 -1.16 -29.47 28.86
C GLY A 192 -1.57 -30.89 29.25
N GLN A 193 -2.27 -31.54 28.32
CA GLN A 193 -2.78 -32.91 28.44
C GLN A 193 -1.87 -33.89 27.71
N ASN A 194 -1.87 -35.15 28.13
CA ASN A 194 -1.08 -36.22 27.50
C ASN A 194 0.43 -35.88 27.42
N GLY A 195 0.91 -35.09 28.38
CA GLY A 195 2.27 -34.62 28.50
C GLY A 195 2.53 -33.25 27.86
N ALA A 196 1.53 -32.63 27.18
CA ALA A 196 1.73 -31.41 26.41
C ALA A 196 2.25 -30.27 27.28
N ALA A 197 3.03 -29.33 26.73
CA ALA A 197 3.63 -28.21 27.45
C ALA A 197 4.08 -27.13 26.48
N ILE A 198 3.65 -25.88 26.67
CA ILE A 198 4.12 -24.75 25.85
C ILE A 198 5.61 -24.51 26.14
N CYS A 199 6.45 -24.47 25.11
CA CYS A 199 7.89 -24.37 25.25
C CYS A 199 8.44 -23.02 24.76
N ALA A 200 9.70 -22.72 25.06
CA ALA A 200 10.37 -21.54 24.52
C ALA A 200 10.28 -21.53 22.98
N GLY A 201 9.76 -20.44 22.41
CA GLY A 201 9.48 -20.27 20.99
C GLY A 201 8.02 -20.52 20.57
N ASP A 202 7.18 -21.09 21.46
CA ASP A 202 5.73 -21.21 21.23
C ASP A 202 4.96 -19.94 21.62
N ALA A 203 5.61 -18.98 22.28
CA ALA A 203 5.02 -17.66 22.56
C ALA A 203 4.51 -17.05 21.24
N GLY A 204 3.27 -16.56 21.27
CA GLY A 204 2.57 -16.06 20.09
C GLY A 204 1.78 -17.12 19.30
N GLY A 205 1.91 -18.41 19.64
CA GLY A 205 1.15 -19.50 19.03
C GLY A 205 -0.34 -19.51 19.41
N PRO A 206 -1.22 -20.02 18.54
CA PRO A 206 -2.66 -19.97 18.76
C PRO A 206 -3.15 -21.07 19.71
N GLU A 207 -4.07 -20.71 20.61
CA GLU A 207 -4.96 -21.63 21.32
C GLU A 207 -6.29 -21.72 20.57
N ILE A 208 -6.60 -22.91 20.06
CA ILE A 208 -7.66 -23.13 19.06
C ILE A 208 -8.81 -23.93 19.65
N ARG A 209 -10.02 -23.41 19.46
CA ARG A 209 -11.28 -24.11 19.70
C ARG A 209 -11.85 -24.57 18.37
N THR A 210 -12.16 -25.87 18.26
CA THR A 210 -12.88 -26.43 17.10
C THR A 210 -14.26 -26.92 17.52
N THR A 211 -15.30 -26.27 17.00
CA THR A 211 -16.69 -26.65 17.24
C THR A 211 -17.36 -26.98 15.92
N ASN A 212 -17.91 -28.19 15.78
CA ASN A 212 -18.55 -28.66 14.54
C ASN A 212 -17.65 -28.48 13.29
N GLY A 213 -16.34 -28.68 13.45
CA GLY A 213 -15.35 -28.54 12.36
C GLY A 213 -14.92 -27.11 12.05
N VAL A 214 -15.43 -26.10 12.77
CA VAL A 214 -15.02 -24.70 12.62
C VAL A 214 -14.02 -24.34 13.71
N SER A 215 -12.82 -23.91 13.30
CA SER A 215 -11.75 -23.48 14.20
C SER A 215 -11.80 -21.97 14.45
N THR A 216 -11.64 -21.57 15.71
CA THR A 216 -11.56 -20.16 16.14
C THR A 216 -10.40 -19.97 17.11
N LEU A 217 -9.78 -18.79 17.06
CA LEU A 217 -8.68 -18.40 17.93
C LEU A 217 -9.23 -17.94 19.29
N VAL A 218 -8.94 -18.67 20.36
CA VAL A 218 -9.38 -18.37 21.72
C VAL A 218 -8.36 -17.54 22.48
N GLY A 219 -7.08 -17.79 22.23
CA GLY A 219 -6.00 -17.04 22.85
C GLY A 219 -4.67 -17.23 22.15
N ILE A 220 -3.66 -16.52 22.64
CA ILE A 220 -2.29 -16.54 22.17
C ILE A 220 -1.37 -16.96 23.33
N ASN A 221 -0.49 -17.94 23.10
CA ASN A 221 0.47 -18.39 24.09
C ASN A 221 1.35 -17.23 24.56
N SER A 222 1.41 -16.97 25.88
CA SER A 222 2.23 -15.90 26.46
C SER A 222 3.33 -16.47 27.35
N GLN A 223 2.97 -17.15 28.44
CA GLN A 223 3.93 -17.65 29.44
C GLN A 223 3.73 -19.14 29.69
N SER A 224 4.79 -19.83 30.12
CA SER A 224 4.71 -21.23 30.53
C SER A 224 5.80 -21.61 31.54
N TRP A 225 5.49 -22.63 32.35
CA TRP A 225 6.45 -23.30 33.21
C TRP A 225 7.42 -24.22 32.44
N GLN A 226 7.13 -24.56 31.17
CA GLN A 226 8.01 -25.31 30.27
C GLN A 226 8.44 -26.71 30.76
N GLY A 227 7.68 -27.34 31.67
CA GLY A 227 8.00 -28.68 32.16
C GLY A 227 8.02 -29.72 31.04
N GLY A 228 9.15 -30.42 30.89
CA GLY A 228 9.37 -31.40 29.82
C GLY A 228 9.90 -30.83 28.49
N CYS A 229 10.16 -29.52 28.41
CA CYS A 229 10.77 -28.91 27.23
C CYS A 229 12.30 -29.09 27.20
N PHE A 230 12.88 -29.15 26.00
CA PHE A 230 14.32 -29.30 25.80
C PHE A 230 15.11 -28.16 26.47
N GLY A 231 16.13 -28.55 27.23
CA GLY A 231 17.01 -27.63 27.95
C GLY A 231 16.45 -27.08 29.26
N GLN A 232 15.26 -27.52 29.68
CA GLN A 232 14.74 -27.23 31.02
C GLN A 232 15.19 -28.26 32.04
N GLU A 233 15.26 -27.84 33.31
CA GLU A 233 15.63 -28.72 34.42
C GLU A 233 14.65 -29.90 34.53
N THR A 234 15.17 -31.12 34.63
CA THR A 234 14.32 -32.33 34.66
C THR A 234 13.38 -32.41 35.88
N THR A 235 13.63 -31.58 36.89
CA THR A 235 12.76 -31.46 38.08
C THR A 235 11.57 -30.53 37.85
N GLU A 236 11.58 -29.71 36.79
CA GLU A 236 10.41 -28.92 36.40
C GLU A 236 9.45 -29.82 35.62
N THR A 237 8.32 -30.13 36.25
CA THR A 237 7.30 -31.02 35.67
C THR A 237 5.98 -30.32 35.41
N ARG A 238 5.87 -29.01 35.71
CA ARG A 238 4.64 -28.26 35.51
C ARG A 238 4.50 -27.91 34.03
N THR A 239 3.40 -28.35 33.44
CA THR A 239 3.06 -28.10 32.04
C THR A 239 2.07 -26.94 31.86
N GLY A 240 1.76 -26.24 32.96
CA GLY A 240 0.86 -25.10 32.96
C GLY A 240 1.41 -23.91 32.17
N GLY A 241 0.51 -23.13 31.60
CA GLY A 241 0.80 -21.91 30.87
C GLY A 241 -0.30 -20.86 30.99
N ILE A 242 -0.03 -19.70 30.42
CA ILE A 242 -0.94 -18.57 30.34
C ILE A 242 -1.11 -18.22 28.87
N ALA A 243 -2.36 -18.20 28.42
CA ALA A 243 -2.76 -17.70 27.12
C ALA A 243 -3.43 -16.33 27.27
N THR A 244 -3.03 -15.37 26.44
CA THR A 244 -3.68 -14.06 26.34
C THR A 244 -4.97 -14.22 25.54
N ARG A 245 -6.11 -13.88 26.12
CA ARG A 245 -7.44 -14.00 25.50
C ARG A 245 -7.62 -12.99 24.36
N VAL A 246 -8.36 -13.39 23.33
CA VAL A 246 -8.66 -12.54 22.16
C VAL A 246 -10.16 -12.28 21.93
N ASP A 247 -11.05 -12.88 22.73
CA ASP A 247 -12.48 -12.90 22.45
C ASP A 247 -13.18 -11.53 22.57
N ASP A 248 -12.57 -10.61 23.30
CA ASP A 248 -13.01 -9.22 23.46
C ASP A 248 -12.29 -8.24 22.52
N LEU A 249 -11.44 -8.73 21.61
CA LEU A 249 -10.57 -7.90 20.78
C LEU A 249 -11.07 -7.68 19.35
N GLY A 250 -12.21 -8.25 18.98
CA GLY A 250 -12.73 -8.17 17.60
C GLY A 250 -12.83 -6.73 17.06
N SER A 251 -13.31 -5.78 17.88
CA SER A 251 -13.40 -4.37 17.49
C SER A 251 -12.03 -3.70 17.32
N TRP A 252 -11.08 -4.01 18.22
CA TRP A 252 -9.72 -3.49 18.12
C TRP A 252 -9.00 -4.04 16.88
N VAL A 253 -9.07 -5.35 16.63
CA VAL A 253 -8.48 -5.96 15.43
C VAL A 253 -9.10 -5.35 14.18
N ALA A 254 -10.44 -5.30 14.09
CA ALA A 254 -11.14 -4.72 12.95
C ALA A 254 -10.72 -3.26 12.69
N SER A 255 -10.54 -2.45 13.74
CA SER A 255 -10.11 -1.05 13.60
C SER A 255 -8.68 -0.87 13.08
N LYS A 256 -7.84 -1.90 13.13
CA LYS A 256 -6.44 -1.87 12.68
C LYS A 256 -6.28 -2.54 11.33
N VAL A 257 -6.83 -3.73 11.18
CA VAL A 257 -6.74 -4.44 9.90
C VAL A 257 -7.58 -3.72 8.83
N GLY A 258 -8.71 -3.11 9.18
CA GLY A 258 -9.55 -2.36 8.25
C GLY A 258 -9.11 -0.93 7.92
N ALA A 259 -8.03 -0.43 8.53
CA ALA A 259 -7.64 0.96 8.39
C ALA A 259 -7.13 1.28 6.98
N THR A 260 -7.52 2.45 6.46
CA THR A 260 -6.93 3.03 5.25
C THR A 260 -5.45 3.30 5.52
N ARG A 261 -4.59 2.92 4.57
CA ARG A 261 -3.17 3.29 4.61
C ARG A 261 -3.03 4.80 4.40
N VAL A 262 -2.18 5.42 5.20
CA VAL A 262 -1.84 6.84 5.13
C VAL A 262 -0.38 7.00 4.72
N ALA A 263 -0.01 8.15 4.16
CA ALA A 263 1.39 8.47 3.99
C ALA A 263 2.03 8.63 5.37
N ASP A 264 3.10 7.91 5.63
CA ASP A 264 3.84 7.91 6.89
C ASP A 264 5.31 7.66 6.57
N PHE A 265 6.02 8.74 6.25
CA PHE A 265 7.41 8.71 5.81
C PHE A 265 8.36 8.38 6.97
N ASN A 266 7.87 8.51 8.22
CA ASN A 266 8.63 8.22 9.43
C ASN A 266 8.17 6.96 10.20
N CYS A 267 7.24 6.18 9.61
CA CYS A 267 6.75 4.89 10.09
C CYS A 267 6.35 4.86 11.58
N ASP A 268 5.75 5.93 12.07
CA ASP A 268 5.27 6.06 13.46
C ASP A 268 3.77 5.77 13.64
N GLY A 269 3.07 5.49 12.55
CA GLY A 269 1.64 5.25 12.49
C GLY A 269 0.80 6.52 12.49
N ILE A 270 1.40 7.69 12.27
CA ILE A 270 0.71 8.98 12.13
C ILE A 270 0.86 9.47 10.69
N GLU A 271 -0.24 10.01 10.14
CA GLU A 271 -0.25 10.56 8.78
C GLU A 271 0.68 11.79 8.67
N ASP A 272 1.58 11.72 7.70
CA ASP A 272 2.46 12.78 7.22
C ASP A 272 1.89 13.42 5.95
N THR A 273 2.47 14.53 5.49
CA THR A 273 2.06 15.18 4.23
C THR A 273 3.27 15.64 3.44
N ALA A 274 3.31 15.33 2.14
CA ALA A 274 4.28 15.89 1.20
C ALA A 274 3.65 17.02 0.39
N ILE A 275 4.32 18.15 0.28
CA ILE A 275 3.83 19.34 -0.43
C ILE A 275 4.94 19.87 -1.33
N SER A 276 4.70 19.90 -2.64
CA SER A 276 5.69 20.40 -3.59
C SER A 276 5.56 21.89 -3.90
N ASP A 277 6.67 22.43 -4.36
CA ASP A 277 6.86 23.80 -4.85
C ASP A 277 7.92 23.76 -5.96
N PRO A 278 7.58 23.28 -7.17
CA PRO A 278 8.55 23.10 -8.27
C PRO A 278 9.13 24.45 -8.74
N GLY A 279 8.47 25.57 -8.45
CA GLY A 279 9.00 26.90 -8.76
C GLY A 279 9.96 27.47 -7.70
N ALA A 280 10.32 26.71 -6.66
CA ALA A 280 11.24 27.16 -5.62
C ALA A 280 12.68 27.33 -6.14
N THR A 281 13.44 28.20 -5.49
CA THR A 281 14.88 28.39 -5.76
C THR A 281 15.73 27.56 -4.80
N VAL A 282 16.69 26.81 -5.31
CA VAL A 282 17.66 26.02 -4.54
C VAL A 282 19.05 26.50 -4.92
N GLY A 283 19.95 26.76 -3.97
CA GLY A 283 21.35 27.13 -4.29
C GLY A 283 21.58 28.46 -5.03
N GLY A 284 20.53 29.13 -5.51
CA GLY A 284 20.61 30.26 -6.46
C GLY A 284 19.92 29.96 -7.81
N ASP A 285 19.57 28.70 -8.04
CA ASP A 285 18.95 28.17 -9.25
C ASP A 285 17.43 28.28 -9.15
N ALA A 286 16.88 29.25 -9.88
CA ALA A 286 15.44 29.54 -9.86
C ALA A 286 14.67 28.46 -10.59
N GLY A 287 13.56 27.99 -10.00
CA GLY A 287 12.74 26.93 -10.59
C GLY A 287 13.33 25.53 -10.45
N ALA A 288 14.40 25.35 -9.66
CA ALA A 288 14.95 24.03 -9.36
C ALA A 288 13.95 23.13 -8.62
N GLY A 289 13.08 23.72 -7.79
CA GLY A 289 12.01 23.00 -7.10
C GLY A 289 12.40 22.39 -5.76
N VAL A 290 11.40 22.27 -4.87
CA VAL A 290 11.53 21.58 -3.59
C VAL A 290 10.26 20.79 -3.25
N VAL A 291 10.42 19.76 -2.42
CA VAL A 291 9.31 19.11 -1.72
C VAL A 291 9.48 19.29 -0.22
N ARG A 292 8.40 19.65 0.48
CA ARG A 292 8.41 19.80 1.94
C ARG A 292 7.54 18.73 2.58
N ILE A 293 8.12 17.98 3.51
CA ILE A 293 7.40 17.02 4.34
C ILE A 293 6.97 17.73 5.62
N VAL A 294 5.70 17.57 5.99
CA VAL A 294 5.19 17.91 7.31
C VAL A 294 4.91 16.61 8.04
N TYR A 295 5.70 16.34 9.08
CA TYR A 295 5.52 15.13 9.87
C TYR A 295 4.35 15.29 10.84
N GLY A 296 3.50 14.27 10.88
CA GLY A 296 2.36 14.16 11.77
C GLY A 296 2.74 14.28 13.25
N GLY A 297 1.73 14.55 14.09
CA GLY A 297 1.93 14.58 15.56
C GLY A 297 2.83 15.71 16.08
N GLY A 298 3.15 16.70 15.24
CA GLY A 298 4.00 17.84 15.62
C GLY A 298 5.50 17.53 15.60
N LYS A 299 5.93 16.56 14.78
CA LYS A 299 7.33 16.14 14.65
C LYS A 299 8.20 17.07 13.79
N GLY A 300 7.62 18.12 13.23
CA GLY A 300 8.33 19.16 12.49
C GLY A 300 8.24 18.96 10.98
N THR A 301 9.23 19.50 10.26
CA THR A 301 9.25 19.52 8.80
C THR A 301 10.60 19.10 8.24
N ALA A 302 10.61 18.60 7.01
CA ALA A 302 11.81 18.39 6.20
C ALA A 302 11.65 19.09 4.84
N GLU A 303 12.75 19.53 4.24
CA GLU A 303 12.79 20.08 2.88
C GLU A 303 13.74 19.22 2.04
N LEU A 304 13.29 18.82 0.86
CA LEU A 304 13.93 17.89 -0.06
C LEU A 304 14.12 18.60 -1.40
N ASN A 305 15.27 18.39 -2.03
CA ASN A 305 15.63 18.86 -3.37
C ASN A 305 16.81 18.03 -3.91
N GLN A 306 17.22 18.27 -5.15
CA GLN A 306 18.35 17.56 -5.77
C GLN A 306 19.71 17.84 -5.12
N ASP A 307 19.88 18.94 -4.39
CA ASP A 307 21.08 19.23 -3.59
C ASP A 307 21.12 18.48 -2.24
N SER A 308 20.07 17.73 -1.90
CA SER A 308 20.05 16.94 -0.67
C SER A 308 21.01 15.75 -0.77
N ASP A 309 21.88 15.54 0.22
CA ASP A 309 22.99 14.56 0.19
C ASP A 309 22.60 13.11 -0.20
N TYR A 310 21.33 12.73 -0.04
CA TYR A 310 20.78 11.40 -0.34
C TYR A 310 20.00 11.32 -1.66
N VAL A 311 19.89 12.43 -2.39
CA VAL A 311 19.32 12.52 -3.74
C VAL A 311 20.48 12.62 -4.73
N PRO A 312 20.69 11.62 -5.60
CA PRO A 312 21.70 11.73 -6.64
C PRO A 312 21.36 12.86 -7.63
N GLY A 313 22.37 13.62 -8.04
CA GLY A 313 22.22 14.76 -8.94
C GLY A 313 22.64 16.07 -8.25
N GLY A 314 22.20 17.19 -8.81
CA GLY A 314 22.31 18.52 -8.23
C GLY A 314 21.19 19.39 -8.77
N ALA A 315 20.81 20.43 -8.03
CA ALA A 315 19.79 21.36 -8.50
C ALA A 315 20.34 22.24 -9.63
N GLU A 316 19.57 22.36 -10.70
CA GLU A 316 19.80 23.28 -11.81
C GLU A 316 18.55 24.16 -12.03
N ALA A 317 18.71 25.21 -12.83
CA ALA A 317 17.66 26.20 -12.98
C ALA A 317 16.56 25.65 -13.89
N ASN A 318 15.33 25.61 -13.35
CA ASN A 318 14.08 25.18 -13.98
C ASN A 318 13.82 23.66 -14.02
N ASP A 319 14.56 22.84 -13.29
CA ASP A 319 14.37 21.37 -13.27
C ASP A 319 13.01 20.93 -12.70
N GLY A 320 12.40 21.77 -11.85
CA GLY A 320 11.05 21.54 -11.35
C GLY A 320 10.94 20.35 -10.41
N PHE A 321 11.94 20.07 -9.57
CA PHE A 321 11.88 18.99 -8.59
C PHE A 321 10.59 19.04 -7.75
N GLY A 322 9.78 17.98 -7.83
CA GLY A 322 8.47 17.94 -7.17
C GLY A 322 7.29 18.32 -8.06
N GLU A 323 7.48 18.48 -9.37
CA GLU A 323 6.39 18.76 -10.30
C GLU A 323 5.32 17.67 -10.26
N THR A 324 5.74 16.40 -10.16
CA THR A 324 4.85 15.27 -9.92
C THR A 324 5.27 14.48 -8.68
N LEU A 325 4.28 13.95 -7.96
CA LEU A 325 4.48 13.16 -6.75
C LEU A 325 3.62 11.90 -6.76
N ALA A 326 4.15 10.80 -6.24
CA ALA A 326 3.38 9.62 -5.85
C ALA A 326 3.95 9.00 -4.56
N THR A 327 3.17 8.18 -3.87
CA THR A 327 3.58 7.52 -2.62
C THR A 327 3.34 6.03 -2.69
N VAL A 328 4.30 5.25 -2.19
CA VAL A 328 4.23 3.78 -2.08
C VAL A 328 5.29 3.32 -1.10
N ASP A 329 5.12 2.20 -0.43
CA ASP A 329 6.22 1.50 0.26
C ASP A 329 6.99 0.69 -0.80
N TYR A 330 7.92 1.34 -1.49
CA TYR A 330 8.62 0.80 -2.66
C TYR A 330 9.67 -0.24 -2.28
N ASN A 331 10.36 -0.01 -1.15
CA ASN A 331 11.37 -0.94 -0.65
C ASN A 331 10.79 -2.01 0.31
N GLU A 332 9.50 -1.95 0.59
CA GLU A 332 8.74 -2.90 1.41
C GLU A 332 9.19 -3.00 2.86
N ASP A 333 9.62 -1.87 3.43
CA ASP A 333 10.17 -1.79 4.77
C ASP A 333 9.18 -1.29 5.83
N GLY A 334 7.97 -0.90 5.40
CA GLY A 334 6.89 -0.42 6.24
C GLY A 334 6.75 1.09 6.34
N CYS A 335 7.77 1.85 5.93
CA CYS A 335 7.71 3.30 5.85
C CYS A 335 7.20 3.69 4.45
N THR A 336 6.45 4.78 4.36
CA THR A 336 6.03 5.29 3.04
C THR A 336 7.23 5.90 2.35
N ASP A 337 7.42 5.61 1.06
CA ASP A 337 8.41 6.26 0.21
C ASP A 337 7.75 7.30 -0.70
N LEU A 338 8.54 8.29 -1.11
CA LEU A 338 8.10 9.36 -1.98
C LEU A 338 8.73 9.22 -3.37
N VAL A 339 7.90 9.12 -4.40
CA VAL A 339 8.33 9.20 -5.80
C VAL A 339 8.20 10.65 -6.23
N VAL A 340 9.27 11.21 -6.78
CA VAL A 340 9.38 12.62 -7.18
C VAL A 340 9.80 12.70 -8.65
N GLY A 341 8.97 13.33 -9.48
CA GLY A 341 9.32 13.67 -10.85
C GLY A 341 10.05 15.02 -10.94
N THR A 342 10.96 15.10 -11.90
CA THR A 342 11.77 16.27 -12.23
C THR A 342 11.92 16.29 -13.76
N PRO A 343 10.81 16.56 -14.48
CA PRO A 343 10.75 16.37 -15.93
C PRO A 343 11.66 17.29 -16.72
N HIS A 344 12.13 18.39 -16.11
CA HIS A 344 13.00 19.37 -16.76
C HIS A 344 14.49 19.16 -16.45
N GLU A 345 14.85 18.04 -15.82
CA GLU A 345 16.26 17.69 -15.57
C GLU A 345 17.03 17.51 -16.89
N ASP A 346 18.22 18.12 -16.96
CA ASP A 346 19.16 17.94 -18.05
C ASP A 346 20.01 16.67 -17.86
N ILE A 347 19.97 15.73 -18.81
CA ILE A 347 20.82 14.52 -18.78
C ILE A 347 22.00 14.69 -19.73
N GLY A 348 23.11 15.17 -19.17
CA GLY A 348 24.36 15.40 -19.91
C GLY A 348 24.25 16.57 -20.88
N THR A 349 23.81 16.33 -22.12
CA THR A 349 23.53 17.39 -23.11
C THR A 349 22.11 17.34 -23.65
N ALA A 350 21.31 16.39 -23.20
CA ALA A 350 19.90 16.28 -23.53
C ALA A 350 19.14 17.17 -22.55
N ALA A 351 18.71 18.34 -23.04
CA ALA A 351 18.02 19.32 -22.22
C ALA A 351 16.58 18.86 -21.93
N ASP A 352 16.06 19.05 -20.71
CA ASP A 352 14.71 18.64 -20.33
C ASP A 352 14.41 17.15 -20.64
N ALA A 353 15.40 16.27 -20.50
CA ALA A 353 15.21 14.83 -20.71
C ALA A 353 14.40 14.20 -19.57
N GLY A 354 14.57 14.73 -18.35
CA GLY A 354 13.77 14.39 -17.20
C GLY A 354 14.33 13.25 -16.34
N TRP A 355 13.78 13.18 -15.13
CA TRP A 355 14.30 12.33 -14.06
C TRP A 355 13.19 11.97 -13.06
N VAL A 356 13.31 10.79 -12.44
CA VAL A 356 12.48 10.39 -11.30
C VAL A 356 13.34 9.88 -10.15
N SER A 357 13.06 10.35 -8.94
CA SER A 357 13.69 9.87 -7.70
C SER A 357 12.68 9.13 -6.82
N VAL A 358 13.10 8.02 -6.19
CA VAL A 358 12.37 7.35 -5.11
C VAL A 358 13.14 7.58 -3.82
N LEU A 359 12.58 8.45 -2.97
CA LEU A 359 13.13 8.83 -1.68
C LEU A 359 12.55 7.92 -0.59
N TYR A 360 13.41 7.14 0.04
CA TYR A 360 12.98 6.15 1.01
C TYR A 360 12.64 6.77 2.37
N GLY A 361 11.47 6.38 2.90
CA GLY A 361 11.07 6.66 4.27
C GLY A 361 11.95 5.91 5.26
N ALA A 362 12.04 6.43 6.49
CA ALA A 362 12.79 5.79 7.57
C ALA A 362 12.32 6.32 8.94
N PRO A 363 12.51 5.57 10.05
CA PRO A 363 12.01 5.98 11.36
C PRO A 363 12.43 7.37 11.86
N ASP A 364 13.61 7.84 11.43
CA ASP A 364 14.13 9.17 11.78
C ASP A 364 13.78 10.26 10.75
N GLY A 365 12.93 9.93 9.77
CA GLY A 365 12.47 10.79 8.68
C GLY A 365 13.03 10.39 7.31
N ILE A 366 12.40 10.89 6.25
CA ILE A 366 12.82 10.64 4.87
C ILE A 366 14.28 11.07 4.66
N GLY A 367 15.04 10.28 3.90
CA GLY A 367 16.46 10.55 3.61
C GLY A 367 17.45 10.23 4.74
N THR A 368 16.98 9.74 5.89
CA THR A 368 17.87 9.31 7.01
C THR A 368 18.29 7.84 6.93
N GLY A 369 17.67 7.07 6.03
CA GLY A 369 17.91 5.64 5.83
C GLY A 369 18.71 5.33 4.56
N THR A 370 18.16 4.43 3.75
CA THR A 370 18.72 4.07 2.45
C THR A 370 18.73 5.29 1.52
N ALA A 371 19.81 5.47 0.75
CA ALA A 371 19.90 6.52 -0.27
C ALA A 371 18.82 6.33 -1.35
N ALA A 372 18.39 7.41 -1.99
CA ALA A 372 17.36 7.36 -3.02
C ALA A 372 17.77 6.49 -4.21
N SER A 373 16.78 5.85 -4.83
CA SER A 373 16.93 5.26 -6.17
C SER A 373 16.49 6.27 -7.22
N THR A 374 17.06 6.21 -8.41
CA THR A 374 16.73 7.14 -9.48
C THR A 374 16.51 6.42 -10.80
N TYR A 375 15.66 7.00 -11.63
CA TYR A 375 15.27 6.49 -12.94
C TYR A 375 15.47 7.60 -13.97
N GLN A 376 16.19 7.27 -15.02
CA GLN A 376 16.45 8.11 -16.18
C GLN A 376 16.72 7.20 -17.38
N GLU A 377 16.46 7.69 -18.58
CA GLU A 377 16.73 6.95 -19.80
C GLU A 377 18.24 6.71 -19.99
N GLY A 378 18.57 5.57 -20.58
CA GLY A 378 19.95 5.12 -20.77
C GLY A 378 20.63 4.53 -19.53
N LEU A 379 19.95 4.46 -18.38
CA LEU A 379 20.43 3.79 -17.15
C LEU A 379 19.42 2.75 -16.61
N ASP A 380 19.70 2.22 -15.42
CA ASP A 380 18.95 1.14 -14.75
C ASP A 380 18.94 -0.19 -15.53
N THR A 381 17.77 -0.73 -15.85
CA THR A 381 17.57 -2.07 -16.42
C THR A 381 16.47 -2.06 -17.49
N GLY A 382 16.29 -3.19 -18.18
CA GLY A 382 15.15 -3.37 -19.08
C GLY A 382 15.07 -2.35 -20.22
N SER A 383 13.86 -1.84 -20.50
CA SER A 383 13.64 -0.84 -21.54
C SER A 383 14.33 0.48 -21.26
N MET A 384 14.36 0.93 -20.00
CA MET A 384 14.99 2.20 -19.63
C MET A 384 16.48 2.24 -19.97
N LEU A 385 17.19 1.12 -19.76
CA LEU A 385 18.59 0.98 -20.15
C LEU A 385 18.78 0.97 -21.68
N ALA A 386 17.75 0.56 -22.42
CA ALA A 386 17.77 0.49 -23.87
C ALA A 386 17.36 1.81 -24.55
N SER A 387 16.62 2.67 -23.85
CA SER A 387 16.29 4.04 -24.28
C SER A 387 17.51 4.96 -24.19
N SER A 388 17.43 6.14 -24.79
CA SER A 388 18.48 7.16 -24.75
C SER A 388 17.85 8.49 -24.39
N PRO A 389 18.46 9.27 -23.47
CA PRO A 389 17.92 10.57 -23.12
C PRO A 389 18.11 11.55 -24.27
N GLU A 390 17.03 12.21 -24.64
CA GLU A 390 16.89 13.16 -25.74
C GLU A 390 16.25 14.46 -25.25
N ALA A 391 16.39 15.51 -26.07
CA ALA A 391 16.01 16.83 -25.62
C ALA A 391 14.48 16.98 -25.60
N GLY A 392 13.92 17.16 -24.41
CA GLY A 392 12.50 17.37 -24.20
C GLY A 392 11.68 16.08 -24.12
N ASP A 393 12.24 14.96 -23.68
CA ASP A 393 11.51 13.70 -23.42
C ASP A 393 10.58 13.81 -22.21
N LEU A 394 10.96 14.67 -21.25
CA LEU A 394 10.19 15.00 -20.06
C LEU A 394 9.86 13.78 -19.20
N MET A 395 10.80 12.85 -19.04
CA MET A 395 10.63 11.70 -18.17
C MET A 395 10.27 12.15 -16.74
N GLY A 396 9.19 11.61 -16.19
CA GLY A 396 8.65 12.04 -14.89
C GLY A 396 7.60 13.14 -14.96
N ALA A 397 7.20 13.59 -16.15
CA ALA A 397 6.09 14.53 -16.34
C ALA A 397 4.75 13.96 -15.86
N SER A 398 4.65 12.64 -15.73
CA SER A 398 3.60 11.98 -14.97
C SER A 398 4.16 10.78 -14.22
N VAL A 399 3.73 10.59 -12.97
CA VAL A 399 4.07 9.41 -12.17
C VAL A 399 2.85 8.87 -11.45
N ALA A 400 2.74 7.54 -11.41
CA ALA A 400 1.82 6.83 -10.54
C ALA A 400 2.55 5.67 -9.86
N ALA A 401 2.19 5.40 -8.62
CA ALA A 401 2.78 4.34 -7.82
C ALA A 401 1.70 3.65 -6.99
N GLY A 402 1.94 2.39 -6.68
CA GLY A 402 1.03 1.62 -5.84
C GLY A 402 1.50 0.19 -5.66
N THR A 403 0.63 -0.66 -5.14
CA THR A 403 0.89 -2.08 -4.99
C THR A 403 -0.15 -2.90 -5.72
N THR A 404 0.25 -3.97 -6.39
CA THR A 404 -0.70 -4.94 -6.98
C THR A 404 -1.55 -5.62 -5.90
N ALA A 405 -2.58 -6.39 -6.30
CA ALA A 405 -3.37 -7.22 -5.39
C ALA A 405 -2.52 -8.24 -4.57
N ALA A 406 -1.32 -8.59 -5.04
CA ALA A 406 -0.36 -9.42 -4.31
C ALA A 406 0.56 -8.63 -3.37
N GLY A 407 0.41 -7.30 -3.32
CA GLY A 407 1.22 -6.35 -2.55
C GLY A 407 2.56 -5.99 -3.18
N GLU A 408 2.79 -6.33 -4.45
CA GLU A 408 4.07 -5.97 -5.09
C GLU A 408 4.06 -4.50 -5.51
N PRO A 409 5.06 -3.69 -5.12
CA PRO A 409 5.14 -2.29 -5.51
C PRO A 409 5.41 -2.14 -7.01
N TRP A 410 4.76 -1.16 -7.62
CA TRP A 410 4.93 -0.81 -9.04
C TRP A 410 5.04 0.71 -9.21
N LEU A 411 5.69 1.13 -10.30
CA LEU A 411 5.77 2.51 -10.78
C LEU A 411 5.35 2.60 -12.25
N LEU A 412 4.68 3.69 -12.59
CA LEU A 412 4.48 4.18 -13.94
C LEU A 412 5.17 5.54 -14.05
N ILE A 413 6.00 5.70 -15.07
CA ILE A 413 6.76 6.93 -15.33
C ILE A 413 6.50 7.32 -16.77
N GLY A 414 5.80 8.43 -17.00
CA GLY A 414 5.58 8.98 -18.34
C GLY A 414 6.75 9.81 -18.83
N ALA A 415 7.08 9.67 -20.10
CA ALA A 415 8.00 10.49 -20.88
C ALA A 415 7.24 10.94 -22.16
N PRO A 416 6.27 11.87 -22.03
CA PRO A 416 5.39 12.23 -23.14
C PRO A 416 6.12 12.93 -24.29
N GLY A 417 7.33 13.44 -24.06
CA GLY A 417 8.14 14.05 -25.09
C GLY A 417 8.93 13.06 -25.95
N GLU A 418 8.98 11.79 -25.55
CA GLU A 418 9.84 10.78 -26.16
C GLU A 418 9.50 10.52 -27.64
N GLY A 419 10.55 10.34 -28.46
CA GLY A 419 10.46 10.20 -29.90
C GLY A 419 10.62 8.75 -30.39
N LEU A 420 9.51 8.02 -30.58
CA LEU A 420 9.60 6.60 -30.91
C LEU A 420 9.49 6.30 -32.41
N ALA A 421 10.36 5.38 -32.87
CA ALA A 421 10.36 4.87 -34.24
C ALA A 421 10.35 5.96 -35.34
N GLY A 422 10.92 7.13 -35.05
CA GLY A 422 10.99 8.27 -35.96
C GLY A 422 9.76 9.18 -35.95
N VAL A 423 8.84 8.98 -35.00
CA VAL A 423 7.70 9.87 -34.72
C VAL A 423 8.08 10.74 -33.52
N ALA A 424 8.23 12.04 -33.75
CA ALA A 424 8.67 12.95 -32.68
C ALA A 424 7.56 13.16 -31.65
N LYS A 425 7.90 13.11 -30.36
CA LYS A 425 6.96 13.40 -29.25
C LYS A 425 5.70 12.54 -29.28
N SER A 426 5.81 11.30 -29.75
CA SER A 426 4.71 10.33 -29.64
C SER A 426 4.51 9.89 -28.19
N GLY A 427 5.56 9.96 -27.36
CA GLY A 427 5.55 9.67 -25.95
C GLY A 427 5.61 8.18 -25.59
N GLU A 428 6.13 7.89 -24.39
CA GLU A 428 6.10 6.56 -23.80
C GLU A 428 5.88 6.56 -22.28
N VAL A 429 5.65 5.36 -21.72
CA VAL A 429 5.57 5.13 -20.27
C VAL A 429 6.42 3.92 -19.89
N PHE A 430 7.27 4.08 -18.88
CA PHE A 430 7.96 2.96 -18.25
C PHE A 430 7.09 2.34 -17.15
N TYR A 431 6.85 1.03 -17.25
CA TYR A 431 6.29 0.22 -16.16
C TYR A 431 7.40 -0.52 -15.43
N VAL A 432 7.56 -0.23 -14.14
CA VAL A 432 8.56 -0.85 -13.27
C VAL A 432 7.87 -1.66 -12.17
N ARG A 433 8.16 -2.96 -12.06
CA ARG A 433 7.69 -3.84 -10.98
C ARG A 433 8.66 -5.00 -10.77
N GLY A 434 9.29 -5.07 -9.59
CA GLY A 434 10.28 -6.10 -9.30
C GLY A 434 11.41 -6.05 -10.32
N SER A 435 11.63 -7.14 -11.07
CA SER A 435 12.62 -7.18 -12.15
C SER A 435 12.08 -6.76 -13.52
N THR A 436 10.80 -6.40 -13.63
CA THR A 436 10.20 -5.90 -14.87
C THR A 436 10.48 -4.40 -14.96
N ASN A 437 11.15 -3.99 -16.03
CA ASN A 437 11.29 -2.60 -16.47
C ASN A 437 11.04 -2.62 -18.00
N VAL A 438 9.90 -2.11 -18.43
CA VAL A 438 9.46 -2.18 -19.83
C VAL A 438 8.75 -0.90 -20.25
N SER A 439 8.98 -0.44 -21.48
CA SER A 439 8.28 0.70 -22.04
C SER A 439 6.95 0.31 -22.69
N LEU A 440 5.99 1.21 -22.64
CA LEU A 440 4.65 1.14 -23.20
C LEU A 440 4.44 2.38 -24.07
N TYR A 441 4.01 2.17 -25.31
CA TYR A 441 3.76 3.25 -26.27
C TYR A 441 2.84 2.76 -27.38
N GLN A 442 2.19 3.68 -28.07
CA GLN A 442 1.28 3.37 -29.18
C GLN A 442 2.01 2.69 -30.34
N GLY A 443 1.34 1.82 -31.10
CA GLY A 443 2.01 1.03 -32.14
C GLY A 443 2.89 -0.13 -31.65
N LYS A 444 3.14 -0.27 -30.34
CA LYS A 444 3.63 -1.53 -29.76
C LYS A 444 2.53 -2.61 -29.83
N PRO A 445 2.84 -3.89 -30.11
CA PRO A 445 1.82 -4.92 -30.28
C PRO A 445 0.80 -4.97 -29.12
N GLY A 446 -0.47 -4.78 -29.46
CA GLY A 446 -1.60 -4.83 -28.52
C GLY A 446 -1.86 -3.53 -27.76
N VAL A 447 -0.93 -2.57 -27.74
CA VAL A 447 -1.18 -1.24 -27.17
C VAL A 447 -2.13 -0.50 -28.10
N PRO A 448 -3.27 0.03 -27.60
CA PRO A 448 -4.22 0.78 -28.41
C PRO A 448 -3.59 2.04 -29.01
N GLY A 449 -4.11 2.49 -30.15
CA GLY A 449 -3.65 3.69 -30.84
C GLY A 449 -2.46 3.46 -31.78
N THR A 450 -2.19 4.47 -32.61
CA THR A 450 -1.00 4.56 -33.47
C THR A 450 -0.13 5.71 -32.99
N SER A 451 1.16 5.69 -33.30
CA SER A 451 2.04 6.82 -32.96
C SER A 451 1.93 7.89 -34.01
N GLU A 452 1.54 9.09 -33.59
CA GLU A 452 1.58 10.34 -34.34
C GLU A 452 2.46 11.39 -33.64
N GLU A 453 2.83 12.41 -34.42
CA GLU A 453 3.71 13.47 -33.93
C GLU A 453 2.97 14.32 -32.90
N GLY A 454 3.44 14.31 -31.65
CA GLY A 454 2.91 15.15 -30.58
C GLY A 454 1.78 14.55 -29.75
N ASP A 455 1.43 13.26 -29.92
CA ASP A 455 0.37 12.60 -29.11
C ASP A 455 0.64 12.67 -27.61
N GLY A 456 1.93 12.59 -27.24
CA GLY A 456 2.38 12.59 -25.87
C GLY A 456 1.76 11.46 -25.05
N PHE A 457 1.76 10.24 -25.56
CA PHE A 457 1.36 9.07 -24.78
C PHE A 457 2.14 9.01 -23.47
N GLY A 458 1.42 8.94 -22.34
CA GLY A 458 2.05 9.07 -21.02
C GLY A 458 2.01 10.48 -20.44
N THR A 459 1.31 11.44 -21.08
CA THR A 459 1.06 12.76 -20.48
C THR A 459 0.36 12.62 -19.12
N THR A 460 -0.50 11.62 -18.97
CA THR A 460 -1.11 11.26 -17.69
C THR A 460 -1.04 9.76 -17.46
N VAL A 461 -0.88 9.37 -16.19
CA VAL A 461 -0.92 7.97 -15.77
C VAL A 461 -1.70 7.82 -14.47
N ALA A 462 -2.41 6.69 -14.32
CA ALA A 462 -3.10 6.33 -13.09
C ALA A 462 -3.11 4.80 -12.94
N GLY A 463 -3.31 4.32 -11.72
CA GLY A 463 -3.46 2.89 -11.47
C GLY A 463 -3.87 2.57 -10.04
N ASP A 464 -4.33 1.35 -9.84
CA ASP A 464 -4.65 0.80 -8.53
C ASP A 464 -4.02 -0.61 -8.37
N ALA A 465 -4.60 -1.47 -7.53
CA ALA A 465 -4.07 -2.82 -7.32
C ALA A 465 -4.32 -3.80 -8.48
N ASN A 466 -5.23 -3.45 -9.39
CA ASN A 466 -5.79 -4.33 -10.42
C ASN A 466 -5.43 -3.85 -11.82
N HIS A 467 -5.55 -2.56 -12.09
CA HIS A 467 -5.41 -1.98 -13.42
C HIS A 467 -4.56 -0.71 -13.43
N ILE A 468 -4.05 -0.38 -14.61
CA ILE A 468 -3.36 0.88 -14.90
C ILE A 468 -3.97 1.53 -16.15
N ALA A 469 -3.89 2.85 -16.25
CA ALA A 469 -4.35 3.64 -17.38
C ALA A 469 -3.31 4.69 -17.77
N ILE A 470 -3.22 4.96 -19.06
CA ILE A 470 -2.28 5.92 -19.67
C ILE A 470 -3.06 6.81 -20.63
N GLY A 471 -2.93 8.12 -20.49
CA GLY A 471 -3.57 9.10 -21.35
C GLY A 471 -2.64 9.66 -22.43
N SER A 472 -3.22 9.94 -23.59
CA SER A 472 -2.65 10.69 -24.71
C SER A 472 -3.62 11.81 -25.09
N PRO A 473 -3.75 12.88 -24.29
CA PRO A 473 -4.75 13.93 -24.52
C PRO A 473 -4.56 14.68 -25.85
N ASN A 474 -3.35 14.64 -26.42
CA ASN A 474 -3.07 15.28 -27.71
C ASN A 474 -3.32 14.37 -28.92
N GLU A 475 -3.73 13.11 -28.70
CA GLU A 475 -4.05 12.14 -29.75
C GLU A 475 -4.97 12.76 -30.81
N ALA A 476 -4.63 12.54 -32.08
CA ALA A 476 -5.48 12.91 -33.19
C ALA A 476 -6.31 11.72 -33.68
N ILE A 477 -7.61 11.72 -33.40
CA ILE A 477 -8.48 10.66 -33.92
C ILE A 477 -9.14 11.14 -35.22
N GLY A 478 -8.75 10.50 -36.32
CA GLY A 478 -9.20 10.88 -37.66
C GLY A 478 -8.68 12.27 -38.06
N THR A 479 -9.52 13.29 -38.01
CA THR A 479 -9.13 14.69 -38.29
C THR A 479 -9.26 15.63 -37.09
N ALA A 480 -9.76 15.13 -35.96
CA ALA A 480 -9.88 15.89 -34.73
C ALA A 480 -8.54 15.83 -34.00
N THR A 481 -7.75 16.89 -34.09
CA THR A 481 -6.46 17.00 -33.38
C THR A 481 -6.71 17.21 -31.90
N ALA A 482 -5.90 16.59 -31.03
CA ALA A 482 -6.06 16.70 -29.58
C ALA A 482 -7.48 16.37 -29.09
N SER A 483 -8.14 15.40 -29.74
CA SER A 483 -9.37 14.81 -29.21
C SER A 483 -9.06 13.94 -27.99
N GLY A 484 -7.88 13.31 -27.99
CA GLY A 484 -7.38 12.55 -26.85
C GLY A 484 -7.83 11.09 -26.81
N GLY A 485 -7.16 10.29 -25.98
CA GLY A 485 -7.43 8.88 -25.77
C GLY A 485 -6.81 8.31 -24.48
N VAL A 486 -7.27 7.14 -24.07
CA VAL A 486 -6.78 6.43 -22.87
C VAL A 486 -6.57 4.94 -23.17
N ALA A 487 -5.39 4.42 -22.85
CA ALA A 487 -5.09 2.99 -22.90
C ALA A 487 -5.15 2.37 -21.49
N ILE A 488 -5.85 1.25 -21.34
CA ILE A 488 -6.03 0.51 -20.08
C ILE A 488 -5.30 -0.83 -20.14
N PHE A 489 -4.62 -1.20 -19.06
CA PHE A 489 -3.89 -2.45 -18.93
C PHE A 489 -4.16 -3.14 -17.59
N SER A 490 -3.93 -4.45 -17.54
CA SER A 490 -3.77 -5.16 -16.27
C SER A 490 -2.30 -5.27 -15.89
N HIS A 491 -2.03 -5.46 -14.60
CA HIS A 491 -0.70 -5.76 -14.09
C HIS A 491 -0.14 -7.13 -14.53
N THR A 492 -0.92 -7.97 -15.22
CA THR A 492 -0.45 -9.27 -15.72
C THR A 492 0.54 -9.06 -16.85
N ILE A 493 1.73 -9.66 -16.76
CA ILE A 493 2.70 -9.61 -17.85
C ILE A 493 2.32 -10.63 -18.91
N ASN A 494 2.07 -10.17 -20.14
CA ASN A 494 1.70 -11.01 -21.27
C ASN A 494 2.93 -11.72 -21.90
N SER A 495 2.72 -12.43 -23.00
CA SER A 495 3.79 -13.12 -23.73
C SER A 495 4.83 -12.20 -24.37
N ASP A 496 4.50 -10.93 -24.56
CA ASP A 496 5.39 -9.90 -25.10
C ASP A 496 6.22 -9.21 -23.99
N GLY A 497 6.04 -9.65 -22.73
CA GLY A 497 6.80 -9.14 -21.59
C GLY A 497 6.29 -7.81 -21.04
N ILE A 498 5.12 -7.33 -21.48
CA ILE A 498 4.51 -6.07 -21.02
C ILE A 498 3.25 -6.32 -20.17
N PRO A 499 2.84 -5.36 -19.32
CA PRO A 499 1.46 -5.29 -18.81
C PRO A 499 0.44 -5.56 -19.92
N THR A 500 -0.53 -6.41 -19.66
CA THR A 500 -1.47 -6.88 -20.69
C THR A 500 -2.43 -5.75 -21.07
N PRO A 501 -2.40 -5.26 -22.31
CA PRO A 501 -3.37 -4.26 -22.78
C PRO A 501 -4.79 -4.83 -22.77
N LEU A 502 -5.76 -4.02 -22.36
CA LEU A 502 -7.16 -4.42 -22.20
C LEU A 502 -8.10 -3.64 -23.13
N ALA A 503 -7.95 -2.32 -23.20
CA ALA A 503 -8.83 -1.46 -23.99
C ALA A 503 -8.15 -0.13 -24.35
N GLY A 504 -8.52 0.44 -25.49
CA GLY A 504 -8.36 1.85 -25.81
C GLY A 504 -9.72 2.53 -25.72
N ILE A 505 -9.77 3.70 -25.11
CA ILE A 505 -10.99 4.48 -24.85
C ILE A 505 -10.81 5.87 -25.45
N ASP A 506 -11.79 6.29 -26.22
CA ASP A 506 -11.89 7.62 -26.80
C ASP A 506 -13.35 7.92 -27.19
N GLU A 507 -13.61 9.16 -27.59
CA GLU A 507 -14.96 9.67 -27.91
C GLU A 507 -15.51 9.20 -29.27
N SER A 508 -14.72 8.49 -30.08
CA SER A 508 -15.22 7.91 -31.33
C SER A 508 -15.97 6.59 -31.09
N LEU A 509 -15.88 6.03 -29.88
CA LEU A 509 -16.59 4.81 -29.50
C LEU A 509 -18.06 5.11 -29.18
N ASP A 510 -18.99 4.42 -29.84
CA ASP A 510 -20.44 4.52 -29.57
C ASP A 510 -20.85 4.25 -28.10
N THR A 511 -19.96 3.63 -27.31
CA THR A 511 -20.13 3.30 -25.90
C THR A 511 -19.58 4.36 -24.94
N VAL A 512 -18.96 5.42 -25.46
CA VAL A 512 -18.53 6.61 -24.72
C VAL A 512 -19.48 7.75 -25.10
N THR A 513 -20.05 8.42 -24.10
CA THR A 513 -20.89 9.60 -24.35
C THR A 513 -20.05 10.83 -24.67
N GLY A 514 -20.66 11.77 -25.38
CA GLY A 514 -19.96 12.92 -25.95
C GLY A 514 -19.84 12.78 -27.47
N ALA A 515 -19.29 13.80 -28.10
CA ALA A 515 -18.92 13.76 -29.50
C ALA A 515 -17.47 14.18 -29.60
N GLN A 516 -16.70 13.45 -30.42
CA GLN A 516 -15.34 13.81 -30.71
C GLN A 516 -15.24 15.16 -31.41
N GLU A 517 -14.48 16.07 -30.81
CA GLU A 517 -14.14 17.38 -31.32
C GLU A 517 -12.62 17.62 -31.20
N ALA A 518 -12.14 18.64 -31.91
CA ALA A 518 -10.71 18.96 -31.88
C ALA A 518 -10.43 19.79 -30.62
N GLY A 519 -9.52 19.32 -29.78
CA GLY A 519 -9.13 19.99 -28.55
C GLY A 519 -9.92 19.57 -27.31
N ASP A 520 -10.63 18.43 -27.32
CA ASP A 520 -11.33 17.91 -26.13
C ASP A 520 -10.37 17.53 -25.00
N GLU A 521 -9.14 17.16 -25.37
CA GLU A 521 -8.11 16.71 -24.44
C GLU A 521 -8.57 15.48 -23.62
N PHE A 522 -9.28 14.52 -24.21
CA PHE A 522 -9.74 13.32 -23.51
C PHE A 522 -8.56 12.55 -22.89
N GLY A 523 -8.57 12.41 -21.55
CA GLY A 523 -7.44 11.83 -20.82
C GLY A 523 -6.43 12.85 -20.29
N ALA A 524 -6.74 14.15 -20.31
CA ALA A 524 -5.88 15.20 -19.76
C ALA A 524 -5.68 15.10 -18.24
N SER A 525 -6.56 14.37 -17.54
CA SER A 525 -6.34 13.95 -16.17
C SER A 525 -6.92 12.55 -15.94
N LEU A 526 -6.24 11.73 -15.15
CA LEU A 526 -6.66 10.36 -14.83
C LEU A 526 -6.56 10.11 -13.32
N SER A 527 -7.52 9.38 -12.78
CA SER A 527 -7.43 8.85 -11.43
C SER A 527 -8.19 7.53 -11.31
N MET A 528 -7.62 6.57 -10.58
CA MET A 528 -8.16 5.21 -10.47
C MET A 528 -8.21 4.74 -9.02
N THR A 529 -9.27 4.03 -8.65
CA THR A 529 -9.40 3.40 -7.33
C THR A 529 -9.99 2.00 -7.43
N ALA A 530 -9.52 1.11 -6.55
CA ALA A 530 -10.02 -0.24 -6.49
C ALA A 530 -11.50 -0.28 -6.07
N TYR A 531 -12.26 -1.10 -6.77
CA TYR A 531 -13.68 -1.35 -6.55
C TYR A 531 -13.89 -2.77 -6.04
N ARG A 532 -14.66 -2.91 -4.96
CA ARG A 532 -15.11 -4.20 -4.45
C ARG A 532 -16.58 -4.43 -4.81
N PRO A 533 -16.87 -5.27 -5.82
CA PRO A 533 -18.24 -5.61 -6.18
C PRO A 533 -18.99 -6.30 -5.05
N THR A 534 -20.33 -6.19 -5.06
CA THR A 534 -21.18 -6.95 -4.16
C THR A 534 -20.95 -8.46 -4.34
N GLY A 535 -20.71 -9.16 -3.24
CA GLY A 535 -20.46 -10.61 -3.24
C GLY A 535 -19.00 -11.01 -3.48
N ALA A 536 -18.12 -10.07 -3.87
CA ALA A 536 -16.68 -10.34 -3.99
C ALA A 536 -16.02 -10.36 -2.60
N ALA A 537 -14.98 -11.19 -2.42
CA ALA A 537 -14.22 -11.26 -1.17
C ALA A 537 -13.26 -10.06 -1.01
N THR A 538 -12.73 -9.54 -2.12
CA THR A 538 -11.74 -8.46 -2.20
C THR A 538 -12.09 -7.49 -3.32
N ALA A 539 -11.42 -6.33 -3.37
CA ALA A 539 -11.53 -5.40 -4.49
C ALA A 539 -10.80 -5.95 -5.71
N THR A 540 -11.54 -6.49 -6.67
CA THR A 540 -11.00 -7.12 -7.89
C THR A 540 -11.12 -6.24 -9.13
N ASP A 541 -11.91 -5.18 -9.03
CA ASP A 541 -12.30 -4.31 -10.11
C ASP A 541 -11.72 -2.91 -9.86
N SER A 542 -11.90 -1.99 -10.80
CA SER A 542 -11.43 -0.60 -10.71
C SER A 542 -12.49 0.38 -11.20
N ILE A 543 -12.54 1.56 -10.60
CA ILE A 543 -13.21 2.72 -11.19
C ILE A 543 -12.12 3.69 -11.68
N LEU A 544 -12.24 4.14 -12.93
CA LEU A 544 -11.37 5.13 -13.57
C LEU A 544 -12.18 6.40 -13.84
N ALA A 545 -11.67 7.55 -13.43
CA ALA A 545 -12.15 8.87 -13.85
C ALA A 545 -11.19 9.45 -14.90
N ILE A 546 -11.77 10.06 -15.93
CA ILE A 546 -11.09 10.62 -17.09
C ILE A 546 -11.57 12.07 -17.24
N GLY A 547 -10.64 13.02 -17.09
CA GLY A 547 -10.88 14.43 -17.38
C GLY A 547 -10.85 14.72 -18.87
N VAL A 548 -11.77 15.58 -19.31
CA VAL A 548 -11.90 16.08 -20.68
C VAL A 548 -12.10 17.60 -20.62
N PRO A 549 -11.11 18.36 -20.12
CA PRO A 549 -11.26 19.78 -19.81
C PRO A 549 -11.39 20.68 -21.06
N GLY A 550 -11.03 20.17 -22.22
CA GLY A 550 -11.15 20.86 -23.50
C GLY A 550 -12.56 20.81 -24.10
N GLU A 551 -13.42 19.93 -23.58
CA GLU A 551 -14.79 19.75 -24.08
C GLU A 551 -15.55 21.08 -24.15
N SER A 552 -16.26 21.28 -25.26
CA SER A 552 -17.16 22.41 -25.44
C SER A 552 -18.59 22.04 -25.01
N LEU A 553 -19.21 22.88 -24.18
CA LEU A 553 -20.60 22.66 -23.75
C LEU A 553 -21.53 23.70 -24.37
N THR A 554 -22.68 23.26 -24.90
CA THR A 554 -23.71 24.18 -25.38
C THR A 554 -24.62 24.61 -24.23
N VAL A 555 -24.45 25.84 -23.77
CA VAL A 555 -25.20 26.45 -22.66
C VAL A 555 -26.14 27.52 -23.23
N ASP A 556 -27.45 27.34 -23.06
CA ASP A 556 -28.49 28.22 -23.61
C ASP A 556 -28.35 28.47 -25.14
N GLY A 557 -27.88 27.46 -25.88
CA GLY A 557 -27.65 27.54 -27.33
C GLY A 557 -26.38 28.30 -27.73
N VAL A 558 -25.52 28.63 -26.76
CA VAL A 558 -24.19 29.21 -26.98
C VAL A 558 -23.14 28.18 -26.63
N ASP A 559 -22.22 27.97 -27.55
CA ASP A 559 -21.08 27.08 -27.33
C ASP A 559 -20.07 27.70 -26.37
N ARG A 560 -19.67 26.94 -25.35
CA ARG A 560 -18.74 27.35 -24.31
C ARG A 560 -17.49 26.47 -24.43
N ALA A 561 -16.54 26.96 -25.21
CA ALA A 561 -15.28 26.25 -25.43
C ALA A 561 -14.52 26.01 -24.12
N ASN A 562 -13.95 24.81 -23.97
CA ASN A 562 -13.19 24.40 -22.79
C ASN A 562 -13.97 24.56 -21.48
N ALA A 563 -15.30 24.33 -21.51
CA ALA A 563 -16.09 24.26 -20.28
C ALA A 563 -15.75 22.96 -19.53
N GLY A 564 -15.54 21.87 -20.27
CA GLY A 564 -14.99 20.62 -19.76
C GLY A 564 -16.03 19.63 -19.25
N ARG A 565 -15.62 18.36 -19.14
CA ARG A 565 -16.41 17.28 -18.52
C ARG A 565 -15.52 16.18 -17.93
N VAL A 566 -16.14 15.23 -17.23
CA VAL A 566 -15.50 14.04 -16.68
C VAL A 566 -16.30 12.79 -17.05
N VAL A 567 -15.61 11.81 -17.64
CA VAL A 567 -16.14 10.47 -17.91
C VAL A 567 -15.64 9.50 -16.85
N THR A 568 -16.51 8.61 -16.36
CA THR A 568 -16.13 7.58 -15.38
C THR A 568 -16.44 6.18 -15.90
N LEU A 569 -15.53 5.23 -15.68
CA LEU A 569 -15.61 3.86 -16.16
C LEU A 569 -15.49 2.87 -15.01
N HIS A 570 -16.25 1.77 -15.08
CA HIS A 570 -16.04 0.56 -14.27
C HIS A 570 -15.30 -0.47 -15.12
N ILE A 571 -14.19 -0.99 -14.60
CA ILE A 571 -13.35 -2.01 -15.23
C ILE A 571 -13.41 -3.26 -14.34
N THR A 572 -13.86 -4.38 -14.89
CA THR A 572 -13.94 -5.65 -14.15
C THR A 572 -12.57 -6.30 -14.02
N ALA A 573 -12.43 -7.26 -13.11
CA ALA A 573 -11.23 -8.11 -13.00
C ALA A 573 -10.80 -8.79 -14.32
N ALA A 574 -11.74 -9.02 -15.25
CA ALA A 574 -11.46 -9.62 -16.55
C ALA A 574 -11.03 -8.59 -17.61
N GLY A 575 -10.98 -7.31 -17.26
CA GLY A 575 -10.67 -6.19 -18.15
C GLY A 575 -11.82 -5.75 -19.05
N THR A 576 -13.04 -6.24 -18.84
CA THR A 576 -14.23 -5.68 -19.51
C THR A 576 -14.60 -4.36 -18.85
N TRP A 577 -14.97 -3.35 -19.63
CA TRP A 577 -15.32 -2.04 -19.11
C TRP A 577 -16.72 -1.58 -19.52
N SER A 578 -17.28 -0.66 -18.76
CA SER A 578 -18.50 0.07 -19.07
C SER A 578 -18.44 1.48 -18.50
N GLN A 579 -18.97 2.46 -19.22
CA GLN A 579 -19.14 3.80 -18.69
C GLN A 579 -20.18 3.82 -17.56
N LEU A 580 -19.86 4.53 -16.48
CA LEU A 580 -20.72 4.78 -15.32
C LEU A 580 -21.40 6.14 -15.41
N GLY A 581 -20.64 7.18 -15.77
CA GLY A 581 -21.12 8.56 -15.73
C GLY A 581 -20.43 9.45 -16.73
N ASP A 582 -21.11 10.57 -17.00
CA ASP A 582 -20.68 11.72 -17.79
C ASP A 582 -21.12 12.96 -16.99
N ILE A 583 -20.15 13.73 -16.50
CA ILE A 583 -20.37 14.79 -15.52
C ILE A 583 -19.82 16.09 -16.08
N SER A 584 -20.66 17.11 -16.14
CA SER A 584 -20.31 18.46 -16.55
C SER A 584 -21.21 19.49 -15.85
N GLU A 585 -20.86 20.77 -15.87
CA GLU A 585 -21.62 21.82 -15.17
C GLU A 585 -23.03 22.06 -15.74
N GLU A 586 -23.32 21.53 -16.93
CA GLU A 586 -24.67 21.49 -17.51
C GLU A 586 -25.47 20.23 -17.12
N GLY A 587 -24.81 19.29 -16.44
CA GLY A 587 -25.39 18.07 -15.92
C GLY A 587 -26.42 18.35 -14.82
N THR A 588 -27.51 17.59 -14.81
CA THR A 588 -28.49 17.68 -13.73
C THR A 588 -27.83 17.32 -12.40
N GLY A 589 -27.92 18.21 -11.41
CA GLY A 589 -27.38 18.00 -10.07
C GLY A 589 -25.94 18.46 -9.88
N VAL A 590 -25.27 18.90 -10.95
CA VAL A 590 -23.96 19.55 -10.89
C VAL A 590 -24.16 21.04 -10.54
N GLN A 591 -23.23 21.61 -9.78
CA GLN A 591 -23.31 23.01 -9.34
C GLN A 591 -22.33 23.81 -10.18
N GLY A 592 -22.70 25.04 -10.53
CA GLY A 592 -21.96 25.84 -11.50
C GLY A 592 -22.83 26.08 -12.74
N ALA A 593 -22.30 26.81 -13.71
CA ALA A 593 -22.86 26.92 -15.04
C ALA A 593 -21.69 26.93 -16.01
N GLY A 594 -21.75 26.19 -17.11
CA GLY A 594 -20.60 26.10 -18.01
C GLY A 594 -20.25 27.46 -18.62
N GLU A 595 -19.04 27.92 -18.38
CA GLU A 595 -18.43 29.11 -18.95
C GLU A 595 -17.22 28.75 -19.82
N THR A 596 -16.83 29.67 -20.69
CA THR A 596 -15.68 29.44 -21.56
C THR A 596 -14.41 29.46 -20.71
N GLY A 597 -13.70 28.32 -20.69
CA GLY A 597 -12.42 28.19 -20.00
C GLY A 597 -12.50 27.70 -18.56
N ASP A 598 -13.66 27.25 -18.07
CA ASP A 598 -13.81 26.66 -16.73
C ASP A 598 -12.96 25.42 -16.53
N ARG A 599 -12.79 24.65 -17.62
CA ARG A 599 -11.95 23.45 -17.68
C ARG A 599 -12.30 22.44 -16.59
N PHE A 600 -13.60 22.20 -16.40
CA PHE A 600 -14.11 21.15 -15.53
C PHE A 600 -13.45 19.81 -15.88
N GLY A 601 -12.82 19.17 -14.89
CA GLY A 601 -12.07 17.93 -15.14
C GLY A 601 -10.58 18.13 -15.45
N GLU A 602 -10.04 19.36 -15.38
CA GLU A 602 -8.60 19.60 -15.57
C GLU A 602 -7.76 18.81 -14.57
N GLN A 603 -8.30 18.57 -13.37
CA GLN A 603 -7.77 17.60 -12.43
C GLN A 603 -8.90 16.76 -11.85
N VAL A 604 -8.72 15.44 -11.81
CA VAL A 604 -9.63 14.51 -11.14
C VAL A 604 -8.91 13.70 -10.07
N SER A 605 -9.60 13.35 -9.00
CA SER A 605 -9.10 12.44 -7.98
C SER A 605 -10.20 11.55 -7.44
N VAL A 606 -10.04 10.23 -7.55
CA VAL A 606 -11.00 9.25 -7.04
C VAL A 606 -10.44 8.51 -5.83
N VAL A 607 -11.33 8.12 -4.92
CA VAL A 607 -10.95 7.29 -3.78
C VAL A 607 -12.08 6.39 -3.31
N ASN A 608 -11.72 5.24 -2.76
CA ASN A 608 -12.57 4.46 -1.88
C ASN A 608 -12.15 4.70 -0.42
N THR A 609 -13.00 5.34 0.38
CA THR A 609 -12.76 5.61 1.81
C THR A 609 -12.91 4.38 2.69
N ALA A 610 -13.45 3.28 2.16
CA ALA A 610 -13.57 1.99 2.82
C ALA A 610 -13.08 0.86 1.88
N PRO A 611 -11.77 0.78 1.56
CA PRO A 611 -11.24 -0.09 0.51
C PRO A 611 -11.41 -1.60 0.79
N ARG A 612 -11.68 -1.99 2.04
CA ARG A 612 -11.96 -3.39 2.42
C ARG A 612 -13.44 -3.74 2.43
N ASP A 613 -14.33 -2.75 2.43
CA ASP A 613 -15.76 -2.96 2.41
C ASP A 613 -16.26 -3.10 0.96
N VAL A 614 -17.46 -3.66 0.80
CA VAL A 614 -18.15 -3.60 -0.50
C VAL A 614 -18.31 -2.13 -0.85
N SER A 615 -17.85 -1.74 -2.03
CA SER A 615 -17.87 -0.36 -2.46
C SER A 615 -19.31 0.12 -2.67
N THR A 616 -19.61 1.33 -2.21
CA THR A 616 -20.93 1.94 -2.32
C THR A 616 -20.82 3.40 -2.75
N ALA A 617 -21.96 4.01 -3.08
CA ALA A 617 -22.03 5.45 -3.33
C ALA A 617 -21.52 6.30 -2.15
N ALA A 618 -21.61 5.78 -0.91
CA ALA A 618 -21.14 6.49 0.27
C ALA A 618 -19.62 6.35 0.53
N THR A 619 -18.95 5.40 -0.12
CA THR A 619 -17.52 5.15 0.10
C THR A 619 -16.67 5.52 -1.10
N LEU A 620 -17.25 5.60 -2.30
CA LEU A 620 -16.55 6.00 -3.50
C LEU A 620 -16.84 7.46 -3.83
N HIS A 621 -15.79 8.27 -3.81
CA HIS A 621 -15.86 9.69 -4.07
C HIS A 621 -14.97 10.07 -5.26
N LEU A 622 -15.42 11.08 -5.99
CA LEU A 622 -14.68 11.77 -7.03
C LEU A 622 -14.58 13.24 -6.64
N ALA A 623 -13.39 13.81 -6.71
CA ALA A 623 -13.17 15.25 -6.66
C ALA A 623 -12.74 15.74 -8.05
N VAL A 624 -13.37 16.82 -8.52
CA VAL A 624 -13.15 17.42 -9.83
C VAL A 624 -12.75 18.88 -9.66
N GLY A 625 -11.66 19.27 -10.29
CA GLY A 625 -11.23 20.66 -10.38
C GLY A 625 -11.96 21.42 -11.47
N VAL A 626 -12.31 22.66 -11.17
CA VAL A 626 -12.88 23.65 -12.10
C VAL A 626 -12.03 24.92 -12.00
N PRO A 627 -10.76 24.88 -12.41
CA PRO A 627 -9.81 25.95 -12.07
C PRO A 627 -10.09 27.27 -12.79
N GLY A 628 -10.77 27.25 -13.93
CA GLY A 628 -11.17 28.46 -14.66
C GLY A 628 -12.35 29.19 -14.04
N GLU A 629 -13.11 28.52 -13.18
CA GLU A 629 -14.39 29.02 -12.68
C GLU A 629 -14.29 30.40 -12.01
N ALA A 630 -15.24 31.26 -12.36
CA ALA A 630 -15.34 32.61 -11.86
C ALA A 630 -16.23 32.67 -10.60
N ILE A 631 -15.62 32.92 -9.44
CA ILE A 631 -16.41 33.11 -8.22
C ILE A 631 -16.95 34.55 -8.14
N GLY A 632 -18.19 34.71 -8.58
CA GLY A 632 -18.90 35.98 -8.64
C GLY A 632 -18.38 36.90 -9.75
N THR A 633 -17.37 37.73 -9.44
CA THR A 633 -16.69 38.56 -10.46
C THR A 633 -15.17 38.34 -10.45
N VAL A 634 -14.71 37.38 -9.65
CA VAL A 634 -13.30 37.07 -9.48
C VAL A 634 -12.93 35.99 -10.48
N ALA A 635 -12.36 36.40 -11.62
CA ALA A 635 -11.97 35.50 -12.69
C ALA A 635 -10.93 34.47 -12.23
N ASN A 636 -11.07 33.22 -12.68
CA ASN A 636 -10.14 32.13 -12.40
C ASN A 636 -9.84 31.97 -10.90
N ALA A 637 -10.83 32.20 -10.06
CA ALA A 637 -10.70 31.89 -8.64
C ALA A 637 -10.64 30.37 -8.45
N GLY A 638 -11.44 29.66 -9.25
CA GLY A 638 -11.50 28.22 -9.31
C GLY A 638 -12.32 27.60 -8.17
N ALA A 639 -12.67 26.34 -8.36
CA ALA A 639 -13.37 25.52 -7.39
C ALA A 639 -12.97 24.04 -7.47
N VAL A 640 -13.38 23.30 -6.46
CA VAL A 640 -13.42 21.84 -6.47
C VAL A 640 -14.86 21.41 -6.22
N GLN A 641 -15.36 20.49 -7.02
CA GLN A 641 -16.63 19.83 -6.75
C GLN A 641 -16.42 18.35 -6.48
N THR A 642 -17.06 17.83 -5.44
CA THR A 642 -17.06 16.41 -5.12
C THR A 642 -18.36 15.73 -5.51
N PHE A 643 -18.26 14.45 -5.87
CA PHE A 643 -19.35 13.60 -6.33
C PHE A 643 -19.26 12.21 -5.70
N SER A 644 -20.39 11.50 -5.66
CA SER A 644 -20.36 10.04 -5.52
C SER A 644 -20.14 9.39 -6.88
N LEU A 645 -19.23 8.41 -6.97
CA LEU A 645 -18.97 7.68 -8.24
C LEU A 645 -20.07 6.68 -8.62
N LEU A 646 -20.91 6.27 -7.67
CA LEU A 646 -22.00 5.32 -7.91
C LEU A 646 -23.39 5.92 -7.70
N GLY A 647 -23.46 7.18 -7.26
CA GLY A 647 -24.70 7.96 -7.13
C GLY A 647 -24.95 8.81 -8.37
N ALA A 648 -26.14 9.41 -8.45
CA ALA A 648 -26.37 10.47 -9.43
C ALA A 648 -25.75 11.78 -8.92
N PRO A 649 -25.23 12.65 -9.80
CA PRO A 649 -24.89 14.00 -9.40
C PRO A 649 -26.06 14.69 -8.69
N GLY A 650 -25.75 15.42 -7.62
CA GLY A 650 -26.67 16.08 -6.69
C GLY A 650 -27.05 15.27 -5.46
N ASP A 651 -26.78 13.95 -5.41
CA ASP A 651 -27.15 13.10 -4.27
C ASP A 651 -26.29 13.37 -3.02
N SER A 652 -24.99 13.65 -3.22
CA SER A 652 -24.03 13.84 -2.12
C SER A 652 -22.92 14.85 -2.44
N ASP A 653 -23.16 15.71 -3.42
CA ASP A 653 -22.14 16.54 -4.03
C ASP A 653 -21.85 17.78 -3.18
N PHE A 654 -20.62 18.27 -3.26
CA PHE A 654 -20.22 19.44 -2.48
C PHE A 654 -19.31 20.38 -3.27
N TRP A 655 -19.67 21.65 -3.27
CA TRP A 655 -18.88 22.71 -3.87
C TRP A 655 -17.88 23.29 -2.87
N ILE A 656 -16.62 23.41 -3.26
CA ILE A 656 -15.52 23.86 -2.41
C ILE A 656 -14.80 25.00 -3.12
N GLN A 657 -14.74 26.16 -2.47
CA GLN A 657 -14.05 27.35 -2.96
C GLN A 657 -13.53 28.17 -1.77
N ALA A 658 -12.64 29.12 -2.02
CA ALA A 658 -12.14 29.98 -0.96
C ALA A 658 -13.29 30.77 -0.29
N GLY A 659 -13.37 30.68 1.04
CA GLY A 659 -14.31 31.45 1.86
C GLY A 659 -15.74 30.91 1.93
N ASN A 660 -16.04 29.74 1.35
CA ASN A 660 -17.37 29.14 1.48
C ASN A 660 -17.50 28.24 2.74
N ALA A 661 -18.70 27.67 2.92
CA ALA A 661 -19.03 26.85 4.10
C ALA A 661 -18.23 25.54 4.19
N SER A 662 -17.54 25.13 3.13
CA SER A 662 -16.73 23.88 3.08
C SER A 662 -15.41 23.99 3.85
N GLY A 663 -15.09 25.18 4.37
CA GLY A 663 -14.00 25.39 5.32
C GLY A 663 -12.68 25.81 4.69
N LEU A 664 -12.61 26.00 3.37
CA LEU A 664 -11.44 26.59 2.73
C LEU A 664 -11.34 28.07 3.15
N PRO A 665 -10.27 28.51 3.84
CA PRO A 665 -10.21 29.83 4.44
C PRO A 665 -9.96 30.93 3.40
N GLY A 666 -10.16 32.19 3.82
CA GLY A 666 -9.86 33.37 3.01
C GLY A 666 -11.04 33.83 2.14
N THR A 667 -10.72 34.53 1.05
CA THR A 667 -11.67 35.02 0.06
C THR A 667 -11.18 34.66 -1.34
N PRO A 668 -12.07 34.45 -2.32
CA PRO A 668 -11.67 34.22 -3.71
C PRO A 668 -10.74 35.33 -4.22
N GLY A 669 -9.65 34.94 -4.86
CA GLY A 669 -8.71 35.84 -5.53
C GLY A 669 -8.57 35.52 -7.00
N THR A 670 -8.24 36.52 -7.81
CA THR A 670 -8.08 36.36 -9.27
C THR A 670 -6.90 35.47 -9.58
N ASN A 671 -7.05 34.56 -10.55
CA ASN A 671 -5.99 33.64 -11.00
C ASN A 671 -5.42 32.78 -9.87
N GLN A 672 -6.27 32.33 -8.94
CA GLN A 672 -5.89 31.38 -7.90
C GLN A 672 -5.98 29.93 -8.38
N TYR A 673 -6.84 29.67 -9.38
CA TYR A 673 -7.00 28.36 -10.02
C TYR A 673 -7.20 27.22 -9.01
N VAL A 674 -8.03 27.43 -7.98
CA VAL A 674 -8.40 26.35 -7.05
C VAL A 674 -8.95 25.19 -7.87
N GLY A 675 -8.41 23.99 -7.64
CA GLY A 675 -8.77 22.79 -8.40
C GLY A 675 -7.70 22.27 -9.33
N ARG A 676 -6.58 22.98 -9.55
CA ARG A 676 -5.41 22.42 -10.26
C ARG A 676 -4.60 21.38 -9.48
N SER A 677 -4.73 21.39 -8.15
CA SER A 677 -4.01 20.47 -7.26
C SER A 677 -5.00 19.85 -6.30
N ILE A 678 -5.37 18.59 -6.59
CA ILE A 678 -6.34 17.82 -5.82
C ILE A 678 -5.79 16.41 -5.62
N THR A 679 -5.83 15.90 -4.39
CA THR A 679 -5.60 14.48 -4.11
C THR A 679 -6.60 14.01 -3.06
N ALA A 680 -7.31 12.94 -3.37
CA ALA A 680 -8.24 12.26 -2.48
C ALA A 680 -7.54 11.04 -1.86
N THR A 681 -7.52 10.95 -0.53
CA THR A 681 -7.09 9.76 0.21
C THR A 681 -8.27 9.19 0.98
N GLY A 682 -8.15 7.97 1.52
CA GLY A 682 -9.27 7.40 2.29
C GLY A 682 -9.54 8.14 3.61
N THR A 683 -8.69 9.08 4.02
CA THR A 683 -8.81 9.89 5.23
C THR A 683 -9.22 11.33 4.93
N ASN A 684 -8.65 11.97 3.89
CA ASN A 684 -8.81 13.39 3.62
C ASN A 684 -8.92 13.73 2.12
N LEU A 685 -9.40 14.93 1.84
CA LEU A 685 -9.26 15.61 0.55
C LEU A 685 -8.21 16.71 0.68
N TYR A 686 -7.16 16.63 -0.12
CA TYR A 686 -6.09 17.63 -0.18
C TYR A 686 -6.34 18.57 -1.34
N ILE A 687 -6.25 19.88 -1.08
CA ILE A 687 -6.37 20.93 -2.09
C ILE A 687 -5.14 21.84 -2.00
N GLY A 688 -4.38 21.89 -3.07
CA GLY A 688 -3.29 22.83 -3.25
C GLY A 688 -3.76 24.12 -3.90
N MET A 689 -3.18 25.24 -3.50
CA MET A 689 -3.34 26.55 -4.12
C MET A 689 -1.95 27.10 -4.42
N PRO A 690 -1.27 26.69 -5.51
CA PRO A 690 0.07 27.17 -5.81
C PRO A 690 0.10 28.67 -6.18
N TYR A 691 -0.99 29.21 -6.73
CA TYR A 691 -1.07 30.60 -7.22
C TYR A 691 -1.71 31.58 -6.21
N GLY A 692 -1.88 31.17 -4.95
CA GLY A 692 -2.49 32.00 -3.91
C GLY A 692 -2.84 31.18 -2.66
N PRO A 693 -3.45 31.73 -1.61
CA PRO A 693 -3.79 33.14 -1.43
C PRO A 693 -2.58 34.00 -1.04
N THR A 694 -1.41 33.40 -0.80
CA THR A 694 -0.16 34.13 -0.54
C THR A 694 0.70 34.18 -1.79
N THR A 695 1.74 35.01 -1.78
CA THR A 695 2.73 35.05 -2.88
C THR A 695 3.52 33.76 -3.05
N TYR A 696 3.44 32.84 -2.08
CA TYR A 696 4.12 31.54 -2.12
C TYR A 696 3.18 30.40 -2.48
N GLY A 697 1.87 30.57 -2.32
CA GLY A 697 0.87 29.48 -2.34
C GLY A 697 0.43 29.02 -0.95
N ALA A 698 -0.39 27.96 -0.90
CA ALA A 698 -0.86 27.26 0.30
C ALA A 698 -1.34 25.84 -0.04
N ALA A 699 -1.49 24.99 0.98
CA ALA A 699 -2.13 23.68 0.86
C ALA A 699 -3.09 23.43 2.02
N TYR A 700 -4.16 22.69 1.76
CA TYR A 700 -5.25 22.45 2.71
C TYR A 700 -5.61 20.98 2.80
N VAL A 701 -5.86 20.51 4.02
CA VAL A 701 -6.33 19.15 4.30
C VAL A 701 -7.75 19.24 4.84
N LEU A 702 -8.71 18.77 4.05
CA LEU A 702 -10.12 18.79 4.37
C LEU A 702 -10.57 17.38 4.80
N PRO A 703 -11.18 17.23 5.99
CA PRO A 703 -11.86 16.00 6.34
C PRO A 703 -13.00 15.72 5.34
N TRP A 704 -13.25 14.45 5.02
CA TRP A 704 -14.33 14.08 4.08
C TRP A 704 -15.71 14.63 4.47
N SER A 705 -15.98 14.83 5.77
CA SER A 705 -17.24 15.46 6.23
C SER A 705 -17.46 16.86 5.65
N ASN A 706 -16.38 17.60 5.36
CA ASN A 706 -16.47 18.94 4.76
C ASN A 706 -16.76 18.87 3.25
N ALA A 707 -16.52 17.72 2.62
CA ALA A 707 -16.61 17.51 1.18
C ALA A 707 -17.76 16.56 0.79
N THR A 708 -18.60 16.15 1.74
CA THR A 708 -19.71 15.19 1.52
C THR A 708 -20.99 15.61 2.24
N GLY A 709 -21.15 16.91 2.55
CA GLY A 709 -22.34 17.44 3.24
C GLY A 709 -22.47 17.04 4.72
N GLY A 710 -21.38 16.56 5.33
CA GLY A 710 -21.31 16.27 6.76
C GLY A 710 -21.15 17.53 7.62
N THR A 711 -20.84 17.32 8.91
CA THR A 711 -20.53 18.44 9.81
C THR A 711 -19.19 19.06 9.44
N VAL A 712 -19.21 20.36 9.13
CA VAL A 712 -18.00 21.13 8.83
C VAL A 712 -17.06 21.10 10.04
N SER A 713 -15.87 20.58 9.81
CA SER A 713 -14.77 20.42 10.76
C SER A 713 -13.60 21.33 10.39
N SER A 714 -12.63 21.46 11.29
CA SER A 714 -11.43 22.29 11.05
C SER A 714 -10.62 21.76 9.88
N VAL A 715 -10.21 22.67 8.99
CA VAL A 715 -9.28 22.39 7.88
C VAL A 715 -7.85 22.67 8.34
N THR A 716 -6.94 21.72 8.12
CA THR A 716 -5.51 21.96 8.35
C THR A 716 -4.98 22.83 7.21
N THR A 717 -4.29 23.92 7.55
CA THR A 717 -3.68 24.83 6.58
C THR A 717 -2.18 24.77 6.68
N TYR A 718 -1.52 24.44 5.57
CA TYR A 718 -0.08 24.56 5.41
C TYR A 718 0.22 25.81 4.60
N GLN A 719 0.97 26.74 5.20
CA GLN A 719 1.32 28.00 4.58
C GLN A 719 2.80 28.33 4.86
N PRO A 720 3.60 28.63 3.80
CA PRO A 720 4.97 29.10 3.96
C PRO A 720 5.08 30.28 4.94
N GLY A 721 6.06 30.21 5.84
CA GLY A 721 6.25 31.16 6.94
C GLY A 721 5.50 30.83 8.24
N THR A 722 4.80 29.70 8.30
CA THR A 722 4.08 29.21 9.49
C THR A 722 4.42 27.75 9.78
N GLY A 723 4.23 27.28 11.02
CA GLY A 723 4.34 25.85 11.35
C GLY A 723 5.70 25.20 11.10
N GLY A 724 6.79 25.99 11.01
CA GLY A 724 8.13 25.49 10.65
C GLY A 724 8.42 25.47 9.15
N LEU A 725 7.45 25.80 8.30
CA LEU A 725 7.66 25.97 6.86
C LEU A 725 8.40 27.30 6.58
N PRO A 726 9.47 27.29 5.77
CA PRO A 726 10.16 28.51 5.37
C PRO A 726 9.21 29.51 4.69
N ALA A 727 9.43 30.81 4.87
CA ALA A 727 8.71 31.86 4.15
C ALA A 727 9.37 32.10 2.78
N ALA A 728 9.38 31.07 1.94
CA ALA A 728 10.01 31.06 0.62
C ALA A 728 9.21 30.15 -0.32
N GLY A 729 9.45 30.27 -1.62
CA GLY A 729 8.75 29.52 -2.64
C GLY A 729 8.09 30.39 -3.70
N SER A 730 7.36 29.76 -4.61
CA SER A 730 6.52 30.48 -5.57
C SER A 730 5.24 29.73 -5.94
N HIS A 731 5.22 28.40 -5.84
CA HIS A 731 4.13 27.52 -6.22
C HIS A 731 3.88 26.44 -5.16
N PHE A 732 3.97 26.79 -3.88
CA PHE A 732 3.73 25.86 -2.77
C PHE A 732 2.31 25.30 -2.81
N GLY A 733 2.19 23.98 -2.78
CA GLY A 733 0.92 23.28 -2.98
C GLY A 733 0.68 22.87 -4.43
N TYR A 734 1.71 22.86 -5.29
CA TYR A 734 1.57 22.41 -6.68
C TYR A 734 1.08 20.96 -6.76
N ALA A 735 1.67 20.08 -5.98
CA ALA A 735 1.15 18.75 -5.67
C ALA A 735 1.16 18.50 -4.15
N VAL A 736 0.19 17.72 -3.67
CA VAL A 736 0.06 17.35 -2.25
C VAL A 736 -0.26 15.86 -2.14
N LYS A 737 0.48 15.12 -1.31
CA LYS A 737 0.31 13.67 -1.10
C LYS A 737 0.29 13.29 0.37
#